data_AF-A0A3M1XEX7-F1
#
_entry.id   AF-A0A3M1XEX7-F1
#
_cell.length_a   1.000
_cell.length_b   1.000
_cell.length_c   1.000
_cell.angle_alpha   90.00
_cell.angle_beta   90.00
_cell.angle_gamma   90.00
#
_symmetry.space_group_name_H-M   'P 1'
#
loop_
_entity.id
_entity.type
_entity.pdbx_description
1 polymer ?
#
loop_
_entity_poly.entity_id
_entity_poly.type
_entity_poly.pdbx_seq_one_letter_code
_entity_poly.pdbx_strand_id
1 'polypeptide(L)'
;MGKCYHFGLILLILLVLLAPLSADWRPGEMKVRLHDLSPSQIQELFQKGFIVDVIRGNLVYLLVTPEELNRLQQLGYTPEVVIPDMARYAQELLNSQEMVGYHDYYGTLNLVDSLLQQFPNLIQKVTYGFSLGSKELYAVKISDHVQTDEAEPEVAFDGCHHGDEIMSSECIVRFMRDLCTQYGSDPQITRLVNEREIWIYPFANPDGRQALTRYNNAGVDINRDWGYMWDGWGGSTAAYSQPETQAMLRWYLDHQFVIAQTGHGGAELISHPWSYRPDPSPDHAFVNFLAGGYATSSGYPSLPYGPGFSGLYPINGSAKDTYYGIRGSMAWTLEVSSNKTPPASQIPTYYGYNKNAMLYLVEMAGQGIAGTVTDAVTGQPVPALVWVRQGSNEYWPVYADPQVGDFHKFVLPGTYEVKITANGYQPVTFTNVTVVDTGATWLNVFLQPALGTFAYQVIASRIPGNNFSDEGMVPWAFGAPDGRSYSLGKAGWIVLDMGSLLQDFPGKDLTVYEGDSSPEGYTVSVSTSYLGPWTILGSASGTAQFDLASAGLSAYRYVRIEDDGDGPLNWRVPDFGFDLDAVEGRSVPPTGPFVVPVALSVQDSASNGNRRLEAGEQAELQFVLYNLGSGPADNVSLKLVSLDTLLTVLADSAMVGHLNSGDSARAGGFLVQVDPQTPHQSLLQVQLNIQADGGYSWTVLQNVVVHQGPRIEVTPVPLVFPATFVNFPGTLQLSIQNQGADTLHIFSATTGTPHFWAAAGQLTVAPGKSSALKMTFQPDDTLLYRDTLRLYSDDPTHLVFQVPLEGRGVLAPDIQLSVDSIAVTLLPTDSSEAVFDLQNTGAGPLNFGARITSFLPGKEDGGVAVNGGGDAFGHVWLDSDEPGGPAFSWVDLSDGSGTEISFSSSNAISNPIDLGFDFALYDQAYHQLRVCTNGWLSFTTFSVSFNNVPLPNPLAPRTLIAPLWDNLEIQSDSKVLYRKDPDRFIVQWNRVYSAGGGGPYTFQVILFQDGDVVLQYLQLNNPDPGYTIGIQNEAGTDGFTVAHNQPYAHDSLAVLITRKSWVSVSPQSGSVAPQSSQTITLKFRTQDFPEGTFWAAVEITSNDPDEPTLLLPIQMTVSSVVSVAEESVVLPTTLTLFQNYPNPFNPTTTIRFQVPEPMKVRVVVYNALGQLVRTLLDRQLTAGEYQVVWDGTSEQGNAVPSGLYFYELQTERTRQIRKMILLR
;
A
#
# COMPACT_ATOMS: atom_id res chain seq x y z
N MET A 1 -57.04 4.60 -4.06
CA MET A 1 -57.22 5.71 -3.09
C MET A 1 -56.19 5.53 -1.99
N GLY A 2 -55.03 6.15 -2.13
CA GLY A 2 -53.95 6.13 -1.14
C GLY A 2 -53.38 7.54 -1.01
N LYS A 3 -53.40 8.08 0.20
CA LYS A 3 -52.70 9.31 0.61
C LYS A 3 -52.03 8.99 1.95
N CYS A 4 -50.70 8.98 1.95
CA CYS A 4 -49.85 10.02 2.55
C CYS A 4 -49.85 10.02 4.09
N TYR A 5 -48.78 9.47 4.66
CA TYR A 5 -48.02 10.15 5.71
C TYR A 5 -46.53 10.05 5.35
N HIS A 6 -46.07 11.02 4.57
CA HIS A 6 -44.70 11.52 4.59
C HIS A 6 -44.73 12.75 5.50
N PHE A 7 -43.93 12.78 6.55
CA PHE A 7 -43.20 13.95 7.07
C PHE A 7 -42.53 13.56 8.41
N GLY A 8 -41.19 13.53 8.41
CA GLY A 8 -40.38 13.54 9.62
C GLY A 8 -39.35 12.41 9.79
N LEU A 9 -38.36 12.28 8.89
CA LEU A 9 -37.07 11.65 9.21
C LEU A 9 -35.95 12.04 8.20
N ILE A 10 -35.75 13.34 7.95
CA ILE A 10 -34.62 13.87 7.14
C ILE A 10 -33.69 14.77 7.98
N LEU A 11 -33.80 14.75 9.31
CA LEU A 11 -32.99 15.62 10.17
C LEU A 11 -32.51 14.90 11.42
N LEU A 12 -31.68 13.85 11.30
CA LEU A 12 -30.87 13.33 12.42
C LEU A 12 -29.76 12.33 12.01
N ILE A 13 -29.11 12.52 10.86
CA ILE A 13 -27.91 11.73 10.45
C ILE A 13 -26.60 12.52 10.67
N LEU A 14 -26.66 13.76 11.18
CA LEU A 14 -25.52 14.68 11.25
C LEU A 14 -24.91 14.87 12.65
N LEU A 15 -25.02 13.89 13.55
CA LEU A 15 -24.42 13.95 14.89
C LEU A 15 -24.02 12.56 15.39
N VAL A 16 -23.15 11.88 14.65
CA VAL A 16 -22.23 10.89 15.22
C VAL A 16 -20.83 11.40 14.92
N LEU A 17 -20.17 11.85 15.98
CA LEU A 17 -18.81 12.35 16.00
C LEU A 17 -17.84 11.34 15.37
N LEU A 18 -17.06 11.84 14.40
CA LEU A 18 -15.62 11.66 14.25
C LEU A 18 -15.00 10.66 15.25
N ALA A 19 -14.89 9.41 14.82
CA ALA A 19 -13.77 8.55 15.20
C ALA A 19 -12.79 8.54 14.01
N PRO A 20 -11.47 8.51 14.25
CA PRO A 20 -10.50 8.41 13.18
C PRO A 20 -10.77 7.14 12.36
N LEU A 21 -10.88 7.28 11.03
CA LEU A 21 -10.91 6.19 10.05
C LEU A 21 -9.52 5.54 9.96
N SER A 22 -9.15 4.87 11.05
CA SER A 22 -8.12 3.86 11.16
C SER A 22 -8.52 2.98 12.35
N ALA A 23 -9.64 2.28 12.24
CA ALA A 23 -10.08 1.42 13.34
C ALA A 23 -9.41 0.05 13.16
N ASP A 24 -8.31 -0.16 13.88
CA ASP A 24 -8.08 -1.46 14.50
C ASP A 24 -9.37 -1.87 15.23
N TRP A 25 -9.71 -3.16 15.22
CA TRP A 25 -10.83 -3.68 16.02
C TRP A 25 -10.76 -3.14 17.45
N ARG A 26 -11.90 -2.74 18.02
CA ARG A 26 -11.89 -2.25 19.40
C ARG A 26 -11.36 -3.37 20.30
N PRO A 27 -10.54 -3.08 21.33
CA PRO A 27 -9.95 -4.14 22.16
C PRO A 27 -11.01 -5.08 22.73
N GLY A 28 -10.93 -6.37 22.37
CA GLY A 28 -11.88 -7.40 22.77
C GLY A 28 -13.27 -7.29 22.13
N GLU A 29 -13.39 -6.61 20.99
CA GLU A 29 -14.63 -6.50 20.22
C GLU A 29 -15.14 -7.87 19.77
N MET A 30 -16.42 -8.09 20.02
CA MET A 30 -17.14 -9.34 19.81
C MET A 30 -18.31 -9.12 18.86
N LYS A 31 -18.65 -10.15 18.09
CA LYS A 31 -19.94 -10.21 17.40
C LYS A 31 -20.91 -10.99 18.26
N VAL A 32 -22.03 -10.38 18.61
CA VAL A 32 -23.08 -11.01 19.42
C VAL A 32 -24.42 -10.97 18.68
N ARG A 33 -25.33 -11.90 19.00
CA ARG A 33 -26.69 -11.90 18.46
C ARG A 33 -27.76 -11.85 19.55
N LEU A 34 -28.87 -11.20 19.23
CA LEU A 34 -30.07 -11.05 20.05
C LEU A 34 -31.30 -11.51 19.29
N HIS A 35 -32.15 -12.32 19.92
CA HIS A 35 -33.38 -12.86 19.33
C HIS A 35 -34.62 -12.11 19.79
N ASP A 36 -35.72 -12.26 19.06
CA ASP A 36 -37.08 -11.82 19.42
C ASP A 36 -37.26 -10.31 19.72
N LEU A 37 -36.46 -9.46 19.08
CA LEU A 37 -36.54 -8.00 19.26
C LEU A 37 -37.70 -7.38 18.47
N SER A 38 -38.50 -6.55 19.14
CA SER A 38 -39.49 -5.67 18.49
C SER A 38 -38.83 -4.45 17.84
N PRO A 39 -39.45 -3.83 16.81
CA PRO A 39 -38.90 -2.63 16.17
C PRO A 39 -38.56 -1.49 17.14
N SER A 40 -39.34 -1.31 18.21
CA SER A 40 -39.06 -0.33 19.26
C SER A 40 -37.83 -0.66 20.09
N GLN A 41 -37.57 -1.94 20.36
CA GLN A 41 -36.35 -2.36 21.08
C GLN A 41 -35.11 -2.23 20.21
N ILE A 42 -35.23 -2.48 18.91
CA ILE A 42 -34.14 -2.24 17.95
C ILE A 42 -33.80 -0.74 17.91
N GLN A 43 -34.81 0.12 17.83
CA GLN A 43 -34.62 1.57 17.87
C GLN A 43 -34.01 2.04 19.20
N GLU A 44 -34.37 1.40 20.32
CA GLU A 44 -33.77 1.68 21.62
C GLU A 44 -32.28 1.32 21.68
N LEU A 45 -31.87 0.19 21.09
CA LEU A 45 -30.45 -0.21 21.00
C LEU A 45 -29.62 0.83 20.22
N PHE A 46 -30.16 1.34 19.10
CA PHE A 46 -29.54 2.43 18.34
C PHE A 46 -29.41 3.72 19.16
N GLN A 47 -30.48 4.14 19.84
CA GLN A 47 -30.47 5.36 20.67
C GLN A 47 -29.49 5.26 21.84
N LYS A 48 -29.20 4.04 22.31
CA LYS A 48 -28.21 3.78 23.36
C LYS A 48 -26.79 3.62 22.80
N GLY A 49 -26.58 3.75 21.50
CA GLY A 49 -25.26 3.79 20.87
C GLY A 49 -24.60 2.42 20.70
N PHE A 50 -25.37 1.34 20.57
CA PHE A 50 -24.81 0.05 20.18
C PHE A 50 -24.58 -0.01 18.66
N ILE A 51 -23.46 -0.60 18.25
CA ILE A 51 -23.16 -0.81 16.83
C ILE A 51 -23.97 -2.02 16.36
N VAL A 52 -24.98 -1.74 15.53
CA VAL A 52 -25.78 -2.76 14.86
C VAL A 52 -25.06 -3.18 13.59
N ASP A 53 -24.70 -4.46 13.54
CA ASP A 53 -24.04 -5.08 12.40
C ASP A 53 -25.08 -5.50 11.35
N VAL A 54 -26.03 -6.34 11.72
CA VAL A 54 -27.05 -6.87 10.79
C VAL A 54 -28.38 -7.11 11.51
N ILE A 55 -29.50 -6.75 10.87
CA ILE A 55 -30.87 -7.07 11.34
C ILE A 55 -31.49 -8.12 10.40
N ARG A 56 -32.07 -9.19 10.95
CA ARG A 56 -32.80 -10.24 10.24
C ARG A 56 -34.14 -10.53 10.91
N GLY A 57 -35.21 -9.88 10.46
CA GLY A 57 -36.51 -10.02 11.10
C GLY A 57 -36.47 -9.54 12.55
N ASN A 58 -36.66 -10.45 13.52
CA ASN A 58 -36.56 -10.20 14.95
C ASN A 58 -35.18 -10.57 15.56
N LEU A 59 -34.21 -10.98 14.74
CA LEU A 59 -32.83 -11.30 15.12
C LEU A 59 -31.91 -10.11 14.80
N VAL A 60 -31.08 -9.67 15.74
CA VAL A 60 -30.13 -8.56 15.55
C VAL A 60 -28.73 -8.98 15.95
N TYR A 61 -27.77 -8.73 15.07
CA TYR A 61 -26.34 -8.86 15.33
C TYR A 61 -25.76 -7.50 15.71
N LEU A 62 -24.90 -7.51 16.72
CA LEU A 62 -24.25 -6.32 17.26
C LEU A 62 -22.74 -6.55 17.32
N LEU A 63 -21.96 -5.51 17.07
CA LEU A 63 -20.54 -5.46 17.41
C LEU A 63 -20.41 -4.77 18.77
N VAL A 64 -19.83 -5.48 19.74
CA VAL A 64 -19.77 -5.01 21.12
C VAL A 64 -18.39 -5.26 21.72
N THR A 65 -17.88 -4.27 22.45
CA THR A 65 -16.76 -4.45 23.37
C THR A 65 -17.22 -5.22 24.63
N PRO A 66 -16.30 -5.71 25.49
CA PRO A 66 -16.67 -6.37 26.73
C PRO A 66 -17.53 -5.48 27.67
N GLU A 67 -17.30 -4.16 27.62
CA GLU A 67 -18.07 -3.17 28.38
C GLU A 67 -19.49 -3.02 27.84
N GLU A 68 -19.65 -2.99 26.51
CA GLU A 68 -20.95 -2.92 25.85
C GLU A 68 -21.75 -4.21 25.99
N LEU A 69 -21.08 -5.37 25.97
CA LEU A 69 -21.70 -6.66 26.25
C LEU A 69 -22.32 -6.70 27.65
N ASN A 70 -21.57 -6.22 28.65
CA ASN A 70 -22.08 -6.06 30.02
C ASN A 70 -23.25 -5.07 30.08
N ARG A 71 -23.18 -3.97 29.32
CA ARG A 71 -24.24 -2.97 29.25
C ARG A 71 -25.53 -3.53 28.61
N LEU A 72 -25.42 -4.39 27.59
CA LEU A 72 -26.58 -5.10 27.01
C LEU A 72 -27.25 -6.02 28.04
N GLN A 73 -26.45 -6.76 28.81
CA GLN A 73 -26.96 -7.65 29.85
C GLN A 73 -27.65 -6.87 30.98
N GLN A 74 -27.11 -5.71 31.37
CA GLN A 74 -27.75 -4.82 32.35
C GLN A 74 -29.06 -4.21 31.86
N LEU A 75 -29.23 -4.06 30.54
CA LEU A 75 -30.48 -3.63 29.91
C LEU A 75 -31.52 -4.76 29.81
N GLY A 76 -31.21 -5.96 30.30
CA GLY A 76 -32.12 -7.11 30.33
C GLY A 76 -32.10 -7.96 29.07
N TYR A 77 -31.17 -7.72 28.15
CA TYR A 77 -30.98 -8.57 26.98
C TYR A 77 -30.08 -9.77 27.31
N THR A 78 -30.29 -10.89 26.61
CA THR A 78 -29.45 -12.09 26.71
C THR A 78 -28.64 -12.28 25.42
N PRO A 79 -27.54 -11.52 25.23
CA PRO A 79 -26.69 -11.63 24.05
C PRO A 79 -25.94 -12.96 24.01
N GLU A 80 -25.99 -13.61 22.84
CA GLU A 80 -25.20 -14.79 22.54
C GLU A 80 -23.94 -14.37 21.77
N VAL A 81 -22.76 -14.71 22.29
CA VAL A 81 -21.49 -14.42 21.63
C VAL A 81 -21.30 -15.36 20.45
N VAL A 82 -21.25 -14.80 19.24
CA VAL A 82 -21.07 -15.51 17.97
C VAL A 82 -19.58 -15.56 17.61
N ILE A 83 -18.88 -14.43 17.79
CA ILE A 83 -17.43 -14.32 17.61
C ILE A 83 -16.86 -13.63 18.85
N PRO A 84 -15.98 -14.30 19.62
CA PRO A 84 -15.49 -13.79 20.91
C PRO A 84 -14.32 -12.80 20.80
N ASP A 85 -13.69 -12.71 19.63
CA ASP A 85 -12.61 -11.76 19.36
C ASP A 85 -12.54 -11.54 17.85
N MET A 86 -13.03 -10.39 17.40
CA MET A 86 -13.08 -10.05 15.98
C MET A 86 -11.68 -9.83 15.38
N ALA A 87 -10.73 -9.31 16.18
CA ALA A 87 -9.35 -9.07 15.73
C ALA A 87 -8.62 -10.39 15.50
N ARG A 88 -8.71 -11.29 16.47
CA ARG A 88 -8.15 -12.64 16.36
C ARG A 88 -8.85 -13.43 15.25
N TYR A 89 -10.17 -13.35 15.13
CA TYR A 89 -10.91 -14.03 14.07
C TYR A 89 -10.51 -13.54 12.67
N ALA A 90 -10.33 -12.23 12.48
CA ALA A 90 -9.80 -11.66 11.24
C ALA A 90 -8.38 -12.17 10.94
N GLN A 91 -7.49 -12.19 11.95
CA GLN A 91 -6.14 -12.73 11.79
C GLN A 91 -6.10 -14.24 11.53
N GLU A 92 -6.98 -15.03 12.16
CA GLU A 92 -7.12 -16.46 11.93
C GLU A 92 -7.66 -16.75 10.51
N LEU A 93 -8.60 -15.93 10.01
CA LEU A 93 -9.08 -16.03 8.63
C LEU A 93 -7.96 -15.74 7.63
N LEU A 94 -7.15 -14.71 7.87
CA LEU A 94 -6.05 -14.31 6.99
C LEU A 94 -4.90 -15.33 7.00
N ASN A 95 -4.61 -15.95 8.15
CA ASN A 95 -3.46 -16.84 8.34
C ASN A 95 -3.78 -18.34 8.26
N SER A 96 -5.05 -18.75 8.15
CA SER A 96 -5.39 -20.17 8.11
C SER A 96 -4.97 -20.83 6.80
N GLN A 97 -3.97 -21.72 6.87
CA GLN A 97 -3.74 -22.74 5.82
C GLN A 97 -4.93 -23.74 5.74
N GLU A 98 -5.77 -23.77 6.77
CA GLU A 98 -6.97 -24.59 6.92
C GLU A 98 -8.29 -23.77 6.82
N MET A 99 -8.44 -22.97 5.76
CA MET A 99 -9.79 -22.68 5.21
C MET A 99 -10.39 -23.97 4.61
N VAL A 100 -10.61 -25.03 5.39
CA VAL A 100 -11.04 -26.36 4.88
C VAL A 100 -12.56 -26.42 4.66
N GLY A 101 -13.27 -25.28 4.72
CA GLY A 101 -14.71 -25.18 4.54
C GLY A 101 -15.10 -24.15 3.47
N TYR A 102 -16.30 -24.30 2.93
CA TYR A 102 -16.87 -23.32 2.00
C TYR A 102 -17.28 -22.04 2.71
N HIS A 103 -16.97 -20.89 2.10
CA HIS A 103 -17.51 -19.62 2.55
C HIS A 103 -18.96 -19.46 2.09
N ASP A 104 -19.86 -19.15 3.03
CA ASP A 104 -21.18 -18.62 2.69
C ASP A 104 -21.09 -17.10 2.43
N TYR A 105 -22.24 -16.49 2.15
CA TYR A 105 -22.32 -15.06 1.87
C TYR A 105 -21.69 -14.20 2.98
N TYR A 106 -21.98 -14.53 4.25
CA TYR A 106 -21.52 -13.76 5.40
C TYR A 106 -20.06 -14.06 5.76
N GLY A 107 -19.64 -15.32 5.63
CA GLY A 107 -18.23 -15.70 5.78
C GLY A 107 -17.34 -14.99 4.76
N THR A 108 -17.82 -14.82 3.53
CA THR A 108 -17.08 -14.07 2.50
C THR A 108 -17.06 -12.58 2.80
N LEU A 109 -18.18 -11.99 3.23
CA LEU A 109 -18.20 -10.58 3.65
C LEU A 109 -17.20 -10.31 4.79
N ASN A 110 -17.13 -11.17 5.80
CA ASN A 110 -16.16 -11.03 6.89
C ASN A 110 -14.70 -11.08 6.36
N LEU A 111 -14.43 -11.93 5.37
CA LEU A 111 -13.10 -11.97 4.72
C LEU A 111 -12.83 -10.68 3.95
N VAL A 112 -13.80 -10.18 3.17
CA VAL A 112 -13.67 -8.91 2.45
C VAL A 112 -13.39 -7.77 3.42
N ASP A 113 -14.16 -7.66 4.51
CA ASP A 113 -13.97 -6.63 5.52
C ASP A 113 -12.59 -6.74 6.20
N SER A 114 -12.09 -7.98 6.42
CA SER A 114 -10.73 -8.21 6.94
C SER A 114 -9.64 -7.77 5.96
N LEU A 115 -9.82 -8.05 4.66
CA LEU A 115 -8.89 -7.62 3.62
C LEU A 115 -8.92 -6.11 3.42
N LEU A 116 -10.09 -5.46 3.47
CA LEU A 116 -10.23 -4.00 3.43
C LEU A 116 -9.50 -3.32 4.58
N GLN A 117 -9.57 -3.90 5.78
CA GLN A 117 -8.85 -3.37 6.94
C GLN A 117 -7.33 -3.51 6.78
N GLN A 118 -6.86 -4.63 6.23
CA GLN A 118 -5.43 -4.90 6.10
C GLN A 118 -4.78 -4.22 4.89
N PHE A 119 -5.51 -4.08 3.78
CA PHE A 119 -5.01 -3.58 2.49
C PHE A 119 -5.87 -2.43 1.94
N PRO A 120 -6.15 -1.36 2.70
CA PRO A 120 -7.16 -0.34 2.35
C PRO A 120 -6.85 0.45 1.06
N ASN A 121 -5.59 0.45 0.61
CA ASN A 121 -5.18 1.13 -0.62
C ASN A 121 -5.20 0.21 -1.85
N LEU A 122 -5.40 -1.11 -1.64
CA LEU A 122 -5.30 -2.11 -2.70
C LEU A 122 -6.65 -2.76 -3.05
N ILE A 123 -7.62 -2.70 -2.14
CA ILE A 123 -8.91 -3.37 -2.26
C ILE A 123 -10.05 -2.41 -1.90
N GLN A 124 -11.14 -2.48 -2.66
CA GLN A 124 -12.38 -1.75 -2.41
C GLN A 124 -13.58 -2.65 -2.63
N LYS A 125 -14.56 -2.62 -1.71
CA LYS A 125 -15.87 -3.25 -1.90
C LYS A 125 -16.84 -2.23 -2.46
N VAL A 126 -17.54 -2.59 -3.54
CA VAL A 126 -18.58 -1.78 -4.14
C VAL A 126 -19.89 -2.55 -4.15
N THR A 127 -20.94 -1.95 -3.58
CA THR A 127 -22.30 -2.51 -3.63
C THR A 127 -23.02 -1.95 -4.84
N TYR A 128 -23.35 -2.81 -5.80
CA TYR A 128 -23.97 -2.43 -7.08
C TYR A 128 -25.47 -2.73 -7.15
N GLY A 129 -26.03 -3.35 -6.10
CA GLY A 129 -27.47 -3.57 -6.00
C GLY A 129 -27.85 -4.47 -4.83
N PHE A 130 -29.08 -4.95 -4.86
CA PHE A 130 -29.62 -5.87 -3.84
C PHE A 130 -30.37 -7.02 -4.51
N SER A 131 -30.19 -8.22 -3.97
CA SER A 131 -30.92 -9.42 -4.37
C SER A 131 -32.40 -9.34 -3.95
N LEU A 132 -33.23 -10.26 -4.44
CA LEU A 132 -34.65 -10.30 -4.06
C LEU A 132 -34.87 -10.49 -2.55
N GLY A 133 -33.99 -11.25 -1.89
CA GLY A 133 -33.92 -11.43 -0.44
C GLY A 133 -33.18 -10.32 0.32
N SER A 134 -32.97 -9.15 -0.32
CA SER A 134 -32.35 -7.95 0.27
C SER A 134 -30.91 -8.16 0.74
N LYS A 135 -30.13 -9.05 0.11
CA LYS A 135 -28.68 -9.13 0.31
C LYS A 135 -27.98 -8.17 -0.63
N GLU A 136 -26.90 -7.55 -0.17
CA GLU A 136 -26.04 -6.72 -1.02
C GLU A 136 -25.46 -7.60 -2.13
N LEU A 137 -25.63 -7.14 -3.36
CA LEU A 137 -24.86 -7.58 -4.51
C LEU A 137 -23.63 -6.69 -4.54
N TYR A 138 -22.46 -7.28 -4.30
CA TYR A 138 -21.21 -6.55 -4.18
C TYR A 138 -20.12 -7.16 -5.05
N ALA A 139 -19.25 -6.29 -5.53
CA ALA A 139 -18.01 -6.60 -6.22
C ALA A 139 -16.84 -6.10 -5.37
N VAL A 140 -15.67 -6.66 -5.63
CA VAL A 140 -14.42 -6.23 -5.02
C VAL A 140 -13.46 -5.84 -6.15
N LYS A 141 -13.04 -4.57 -6.15
CA LYS A 141 -11.97 -4.05 -7.01
C LYS A 141 -10.64 -4.26 -6.31
N ILE A 142 -9.64 -4.75 -7.04
CA ILE A 142 -8.24 -4.87 -6.61
C ILE A 142 -7.36 -4.19 -7.66
N SER A 143 -6.62 -3.17 -7.24
CA SER A 143 -5.72 -2.34 -8.07
C SER A 143 -4.79 -1.56 -7.13
N ASP A 144 -3.64 -1.10 -7.59
CA ASP A 144 -2.73 -0.24 -6.80
C ASP A 144 -3.26 1.19 -6.59
N HIS A 145 -4.16 1.68 -7.45
CA HIS A 145 -4.96 2.89 -7.22
C HIS A 145 -6.46 2.59 -7.15
N VAL A 146 -6.83 1.75 -6.19
CA VAL A 146 -8.19 1.21 -6.07
C VAL A 146 -9.32 2.25 -5.98
N GLN A 147 -9.03 3.51 -5.64
CA GLN A 147 -10.04 4.57 -5.51
C GLN A 147 -10.29 5.37 -6.80
N THR A 148 -9.48 5.16 -7.84
CA THR A 148 -9.58 5.85 -9.11
C THR A 148 -9.85 4.86 -10.22
N ASP A 149 -10.61 5.30 -11.23
CA ASP A 149 -10.73 4.62 -12.50
C ASP A 149 -9.55 5.04 -13.37
N GLU A 150 -8.67 4.10 -13.69
CA GLU A 150 -7.47 4.35 -14.50
C GLU A 150 -7.66 3.81 -15.92
N ALA A 151 -6.83 4.26 -16.87
CA ALA A 151 -6.85 3.75 -18.24
C ALA A 151 -6.20 2.35 -18.34
N GLU A 152 -6.67 1.42 -17.51
CA GLU A 152 -6.15 0.08 -17.31
C GLU A 152 -7.15 -0.99 -17.76
N PRO A 153 -6.68 -2.11 -18.34
CA PRO A 153 -7.56 -3.20 -18.71
C PRO A 153 -8.30 -3.79 -17.50
N GLU A 154 -9.62 -3.78 -17.58
CA GLU A 154 -10.47 -4.39 -16.55
C GLU A 154 -10.72 -5.89 -16.80
N VAL A 155 -10.70 -6.68 -15.72
CA VAL A 155 -10.96 -8.12 -15.76
C VAL A 155 -11.98 -8.52 -14.70
N ALA A 156 -13.03 -9.22 -15.11
CA ALA A 156 -14.09 -9.67 -14.22
C ALA A 156 -14.10 -11.19 -14.01
N PHE A 157 -14.23 -11.61 -12.75
CA PHE A 157 -14.51 -12.98 -12.35
C PHE A 157 -15.75 -13.02 -11.47
N ASP A 158 -16.80 -13.70 -11.92
CA ASP A 158 -17.99 -13.93 -11.12
C ASP A 158 -18.18 -15.41 -10.74
N GLY A 159 -18.88 -15.63 -9.64
CA GLY A 159 -19.21 -16.96 -9.13
C GLY A 159 -20.63 -17.04 -8.60
N CYS A 160 -21.11 -18.26 -8.38
CA CYS A 160 -22.45 -18.50 -7.83
C CYS A 160 -23.59 -17.89 -8.65
N HIS A 161 -23.51 -17.95 -9.98
CA HIS A 161 -24.71 -17.71 -10.79
C HIS A 161 -25.84 -18.68 -10.39
N HIS A 162 -25.47 -19.94 -10.13
CA HIS A 162 -26.33 -20.89 -9.44
C HIS A 162 -25.84 -21.07 -8.01
N GLY A 163 -26.75 -20.91 -7.04
CA GLY A 163 -26.40 -20.93 -5.61
C GLY A 163 -25.90 -22.27 -5.07
N ASP A 164 -26.17 -23.37 -5.78
CA ASP A 164 -25.71 -24.72 -5.46
C ASP A 164 -24.35 -25.08 -6.10
N GLU A 165 -23.75 -24.20 -6.90
CA GLU A 165 -22.49 -24.40 -7.64
C GLU A 165 -21.31 -23.71 -6.93
N ILE A 166 -21.04 -24.17 -5.71
CA ILE A 166 -20.28 -23.43 -4.68
C ILE A 166 -18.76 -23.39 -4.89
N MET A 167 -18.18 -24.31 -5.66
CA MET A 167 -16.72 -24.34 -5.89
C MET A 167 -16.24 -23.14 -6.72
N SER A 168 -17.07 -22.63 -7.61
CA SER A 168 -16.76 -21.46 -8.44
C SER A 168 -16.45 -20.21 -7.61
N SER A 169 -17.33 -19.89 -6.66
CA SER A 169 -17.13 -18.79 -5.70
C SER A 169 -15.90 -19.01 -4.84
N GLU A 170 -15.68 -20.24 -4.38
CA GLU A 170 -14.56 -20.53 -3.48
C GLU A 170 -13.19 -20.29 -4.16
N CYS A 171 -13.06 -20.61 -5.46
CA CYS A 171 -11.85 -20.32 -6.22
C CYS A 171 -11.56 -18.82 -6.30
N ILE A 172 -12.57 -17.99 -6.61
CA ILE A 172 -12.38 -16.54 -6.79
C ILE A 172 -12.23 -15.80 -5.45
N VAL A 173 -12.87 -16.27 -4.37
CA VAL A 173 -12.70 -15.74 -3.01
C VAL A 173 -11.27 -15.94 -2.51
N ARG A 174 -10.65 -17.09 -2.83
CA ARG A 174 -9.24 -17.33 -2.51
C ARG A 174 -8.29 -16.56 -3.40
N PHE A 175 -8.65 -16.40 -4.67
CA PHE A 175 -7.87 -15.59 -5.60
C PHE A 175 -7.80 -14.13 -5.13
N MET A 176 -8.93 -13.55 -4.72
CA MET A 176 -8.99 -12.22 -4.09
C MET A 176 -8.03 -12.09 -2.90
N ARG A 177 -8.02 -13.06 -1.98
CA ARG A 177 -7.09 -13.09 -0.85
C ARG A 177 -5.63 -13.15 -1.32
N ASP A 178 -5.31 -14.04 -2.26
CA ASP A 178 -3.94 -14.21 -2.74
C ASP A 178 -3.43 -12.96 -3.45
N LEU A 179 -4.25 -12.29 -4.26
CA LEU A 179 -3.92 -11.02 -4.90
C LEU A 179 -3.51 -9.97 -3.84
N CYS A 180 -4.27 -9.85 -2.75
CA CYS A 180 -3.97 -8.90 -1.68
C CYS A 180 -2.73 -9.30 -0.85
N THR A 181 -2.69 -10.55 -0.39
CA THR A 181 -1.67 -11.03 0.57
C THR A 181 -0.30 -11.28 -0.07
N GLN A 182 -0.24 -11.48 -1.38
CA GLN A 182 1.02 -11.70 -2.10
C GLN A 182 1.51 -10.43 -2.82
N TYR A 183 0.71 -9.37 -2.88
CA TYR A 183 1.14 -8.06 -3.37
C TYR A 183 2.38 -7.55 -2.61
N GLY A 184 3.41 -7.13 -3.34
CA GLY A 184 4.72 -6.71 -2.81
C GLY A 184 5.70 -7.86 -2.53
N SER A 185 5.25 -9.11 -2.53
CA SER A 185 6.11 -10.30 -2.32
C SER A 185 6.20 -11.21 -3.55
N ASP A 186 5.12 -11.37 -4.31
CA ASP A 186 5.08 -12.06 -5.60
C ASP A 186 5.19 -11.04 -6.75
N PRO A 187 6.26 -11.08 -7.56
CA PRO A 187 6.47 -10.11 -8.63
C PRO A 187 5.41 -10.14 -9.75
N GLN A 188 4.81 -11.29 -10.05
CA GLN A 188 3.78 -11.40 -11.08
C GLN A 188 2.49 -10.75 -10.59
N ILE A 189 2.04 -11.11 -9.39
CA ILE A 189 0.83 -10.51 -8.79
C ILE A 189 1.01 -9.01 -8.63
N THR A 190 2.17 -8.56 -8.14
CA THR A 190 2.45 -7.13 -7.96
C THR A 190 2.34 -6.38 -9.28
N ARG A 191 2.96 -6.88 -10.36
CA ARG A 191 2.86 -6.24 -11.67
C ARG A 191 1.43 -6.23 -12.19
N LEU A 192 0.71 -7.35 -12.08
CA LEU A 192 -0.65 -7.44 -12.60
C LEU A 192 -1.62 -6.53 -11.85
N VAL A 193 -1.49 -6.41 -10.53
CA VAL A 193 -2.31 -5.48 -9.72
C VAL A 193 -1.97 -4.02 -9.99
N ASN A 194 -0.73 -3.71 -10.40
CA ASN A 194 -0.29 -2.36 -10.77
C ASN A 194 -0.63 -1.95 -12.21
N GLU A 195 -1.20 -2.84 -13.01
CA GLU A 195 -1.44 -2.58 -14.44
C GLU A 195 -2.87 -2.99 -14.86
N ARG A 196 -3.72 -3.43 -13.92
CA ARG A 196 -5.05 -3.96 -14.19
C ARG A 196 -6.01 -3.58 -13.07
N GLU A 197 -7.26 -3.40 -13.47
CA GLU A 197 -8.37 -3.44 -12.52
C GLU A 197 -8.98 -4.84 -12.47
N ILE A 198 -8.79 -5.53 -11.33
CA ILE A 198 -9.30 -6.89 -11.15
C ILE A 198 -10.57 -6.86 -10.30
N TRP A 199 -11.68 -7.27 -10.91
CA TRP A 199 -13.01 -7.25 -10.32
C TRP A 199 -13.48 -8.67 -9.97
N ILE A 200 -13.79 -8.89 -8.69
CA ILE A 200 -14.28 -10.17 -8.17
C ILE A 200 -15.72 -10.02 -7.69
N TYR A 201 -16.62 -10.85 -8.21
CA TYR A 201 -18.04 -10.91 -7.83
C TYR A 201 -18.30 -12.27 -7.15
N PRO A 202 -18.17 -12.37 -5.82
CA PRO A 202 -18.23 -13.67 -5.15
C PRO A 202 -19.54 -14.42 -5.35
N PHE A 203 -20.66 -13.68 -5.41
CA PHE A 203 -22.00 -14.24 -5.53
C PHE A 203 -22.90 -13.39 -6.44
N ALA A 204 -23.13 -13.86 -7.66
CA ALA A 204 -24.19 -13.32 -8.52
C ALA A 204 -25.60 -13.66 -7.97
N ASN A 205 -25.76 -14.82 -7.31
CA ASN A 205 -26.99 -15.25 -6.65
C ASN A 205 -26.77 -15.52 -5.14
N PRO A 206 -26.60 -14.48 -4.30
CA PRO A 206 -26.33 -14.66 -2.87
C PRO A 206 -27.50 -15.31 -2.12
N ASP A 207 -28.74 -15.15 -2.59
CA ASP A 207 -29.91 -15.80 -2.03
C ASP A 207 -29.92 -17.30 -2.28
N GLY A 208 -29.71 -17.70 -3.54
CA GLY A 208 -29.54 -19.10 -3.90
C GLY A 208 -28.37 -19.73 -3.15
N ARG A 209 -27.25 -19.00 -3.00
CA ARG A 209 -26.09 -19.47 -2.24
C ARG A 209 -26.44 -19.79 -0.80
N GLN A 210 -27.22 -18.92 -0.15
CA GLN A 210 -27.63 -19.11 1.23
C GLN A 210 -28.60 -20.29 1.38
N ALA A 211 -29.46 -20.50 0.38
CA ALA A 211 -30.43 -21.60 0.34
C ALA A 211 -29.83 -22.91 -0.20
N LEU A 212 -28.61 -22.87 -0.76
CA LEU A 212 -28.01 -23.95 -1.56
C LEU A 212 -28.94 -24.43 -2.68
N THR A 213 -29.54 -23.48 -3.39
CA THR A 213 -30.43 -23.73 -4.53
C THR A 213 -29.84 -23.18 -5.81
N ARG A 214 -30.07 -23.86 -6.93
CA ARG A 214 -29.74 -23.35 -8.26
C ARG A 214 -30.36 -21.98 -8.52
N TYR A 215 -31.65 -21.85 -8.22
CA TYR A 215 -32.47 -20.69 -8.53
C TYR A 215 -32.33 -19.58 -7.47
N ASN A 216 -32.71 -18.35 -7.82
CA ASN A 216 -32.87 -17.26 -6.85
C ASN A 216 -34.18 -17.43 -6.02
N ASN A 217 -34.49 -16.46 -5.16
CA ASN A 217 -35.68 -16.51 -4.29
C ASN A 217 -37.03 -16.50 -5.03
N ALA A 218 -37.07 -16.12 -6.32
CA ALA A 218 -38.26 -16.22 -7.15
C ALA A 218 -38.41 -17.58 -7.86
N GLY A 219 -37.43 -18.48 -7.70
CA GLY A 219 -37.38 -19.73 -8.45
C GLY A 219 -36.93 -19.55 -9.91
N VAL A 220 -36.31 -18.41 -10.24
CA VAL A 220 -35.78 -18.12 -11.59
C VAL A 220 -34.32 -18.51 -11.69
N ASP A 221 -33.95 -19.11 -12.82
CA ASP A 221 -32.56 -19.37 -13.19
C ASP A 221 -31.95 -18.07 -13.72
N ILE A 222 -31.10 -17.42 -12.92
CA ILE A 222 -30.55 -16.11 -13.30
C ILE A 222 -29.60 -16.21 -14.51
N ASN A 223 -29.08 -17.40 -14.84
CA ASN A 223 -28.32 -17.62 -16.09
C ASN A 223 -29.23 -18.02 -17.27
N ARG A 224 -30.54 -17.72 -17.18
CA ARG A 224 -31.53 -17.69 -18.28
C ARG A 224 -32.26 -16.35 -18.35
N ASP A 225 -31.92 -15.42 -17.48
CA ASP A 225 -32.63 -14.14 -17.29
C ASP A 225 -31.93 -12.95 -17.96
N TRP A 226 -30.78 -13.17 -18.63
CA TRP A 226 -30.07 -12.11 -19.34
C TRP A 226 -30.72 -11.78 -20.68
N GLY A 227 -30.51 -10.55 -21.17
CA GLY A 227 -31.28 -9.99 -22.27
C GLY A 227 -30.79 -10.28 -23.68
N TYR A 228 -29.52 -10.65 -23.89
CA TYR A 228 -29.03 -10.95 -25.23
C TYR A 228 -29.55 -12.32 -25.70
N MET A 229 -30.29 -12.33 -26.81
CA MET A 229 -30.96 -13.53 -27.36
C MET A 229 -31.77 -14.27 -26.29
N TRP A 230 -32.56 -13.53 -25.51
CA TRP A 230 -33.46 -14.07 -24.50
C TRP A 230 -34.67 -14.75 -25.13
N ASP A 231 -35.13 -15.90 -24.60
CA ASP A 231 -36.33 -16.60 -25.12
C ASP A 231 -37.19 -17.26 -24.02
N GLY A 232 -37.23 -16.69 -22.81
CA GLY A 232 -38.17 -17.12 -21.76
C GLY A 232 -37.85 -18.45 -21.07
N TRP A 233 -36.58 -18.83 -21.03
CA TRP A 233 -36.13 -20.07 -20.39
C TRP A 233 -35.94 -19.91 -18.88
N GLY A 234 -35.84 -21.02 -18.15
CA GLY A 234 -35.45 -21.01 -16.73
C GLY A 234 -36.43 -20.30 -15.78
N GLY A 235 -37.68 -20.12 -16.19
CA GLY A 235 -38.70 -19.39 -15.41
C GLY A 235 -38.59 -17.87 -15.50
N SER A 236 -37.67 -17.34 -16.31
CA SER A 236 -37.56 -15.90 -16.59
C SER A 236 -38.80 -15.43 -17.35
N THR A 237 -39.48 -14.40 -16.83
CA THR A 237 -40.72 -13.88 -17.41
C THR A 237 -40.51 -12.75 -18.42
N ALA A 238 -39.33 -12.14 -18.40
CA ALA A 238 -38.87 -11.09 -19.32
C ALA A 238 -37.34 -11.03 -19.27
N ALA A 239 -36.69 -10.45 -20.28
CA ALA A 239 -35.28 -10.10 -20.19
C ALA A 239 -35.03 -9.22 -18.95
N TYR A 240 -34.04 -9.60 -18.14
CA TYR A 240 -33.70 -8.97 -16.86
C TYR A 240 -34.88 -8.90 -15.89
N SER A 241 -35.67 -9.97 -15.77
CA SER A 241 -36.83 -9.98 -14.88
C SER A 241 -36.47 -9.94 -13.39
N GLN A 242 -35.22 -10.30 -13.05
CA GLN A 242 -34.75 -10.40 -11.68
C GLN A 242 -33.89 -9.20 -11.26
N PRO A 243 -33.94 -8.77 -9.98
CA PRO A 243 -33.12 -7.66 -9.50
C PRO A 243 -31.62 -7.95 -9.59
N GLU A 244 -31.21 -9.21 -9.47
CA GLU A 244 -29.80 -9.61 -9.60
C GLU A 244 -29.22 -9.29 -10.99
N THR A 245 -29.89 -9.71 -12.05
CA THR A 245 -29.45 -9.47 -13.44
C THR A 245 -29.58 -8.01 -13.85
N GLN A 246 -30.59 -7.28 -13.35
CA GLN A 246 -30.72 -5.84 -13.58
C GLN A 246 -29.57 -5.06 -12.95
N ALA A 247 -29.18 -5.40 -11.72
CA ALA A 247 -28.07 -4.75 -11.03
C ALA A 247 -26.74 -5.05 -11.72
N MET A 248 -26.50 -6.32 -12.07
CA MET A 248 -25.28 -6.70 -12.79
C MET A 248 -25.20 -6.06 -14.17
N LEU A 249 -26.31 -5.97 -14.92
CA LEU A 249 -26.32 -5.28 -16.21
C LEU A 249 -25.89 -3.83 -16.08
N ARG A 250 -26.50 -3.05 -15.17
CA ARG A 250 -26.15 -1.63 -14.98
C ARG A 250 -24.67 -1.47 -14.66
N TRP A 251 -24.19 -2.31 -13.76
CA TRP A 251 -22.78 -2.34 -13.40
C TRP A 251 -21.89 -2.66 -14.61
N TYR A 252 -22.18 -3.70 -15.37
CA TYR A 252 -21.42 -4.08 -16.57
C TYR A 252 -21.47 -3.04 -17.70
N LEU A 253 -22.51 -2.22 -17.78
CA LEU A 253 -22.61 -1.14 -18.76
C LEU A 253 -21.69 0.04 -18.43
N ASP A 254 -21.36 0.23 -17.15
CA ASP A 254 -20.50 1.30 -16.64
C ASP A 254 -19.00 0.93 -16.67
N HIS A 255 -18.64 -0.27 -17.15
CA HIS A 255 -17.25 -0.79 -17.16
C HIS A 255 -16.87 -1.38 -18.52
N GLN A 256 -15.58 -1.44 -18.82
CA GLN A 256 -15.02 -2.01 -20.05
C GLN A 256 -14.23 -3.30 -19.77
N PHE A 257 -14.92 -4.35 -19.29
CA PHE A 257 -14.28 -5.64 -19.08
C PHE A 257 -13.72 -6.21 -20.38
N VAL A 258 -12.39 -6.38 -20.45
CA VAL A 258 -11.71 -7.01 -21.58
C VAL A 258 -12.00 -8.50 -21.59
N ILE A 259 -11.91 -9.12 -20.41
CA ILE A 259 -12.19 -10.53 -20.16
C ILE A 259 -13.21 -10.63 -19.02
N ALA A 260 -14.23 -11.48 -19.22
CA ALA A 260 -15.27 -11.71 -18.22
C ALA A 260 -15.54 -13.21 -18.08
N GLN A 261 -15.14 -13.79 -16.95
CA GLN A 261 -15.36 -15.21 -16.67
C GLN A 261 -16.53 -15.41 -15.71
N THR A 262 -17.48 -16.27 -16.10
CA THR A 262 -18.56 -16.73 -15.21
C THR A 262 -18.27 -18.11 -14.64
N GLY A 263 -18.42 -18.24 -13.32
CA GLY A 263 -18.11 -19.46 -12.60
C GLY A 263 -19.32 -20.37 -12.39
N HIS A 264 -19.18 -21.66 -12.74
CA HIS A 264 -20.21 -22.68 -12.65
C HIS A 264 -19.67 -24.01 -12.08
N GLY A 265 -20.57 -24.97 -11.86
CA GLY A 265 -20.23 -26.33 -11.43
C GLY A 265 -21.24 -27.38 -11.89
N GLY A 266 -20.79 -28.63 -11.96
CA GLY A 266 -21.53 -29.76 -12.53
C GLY A 266 -20.84 -30.39 -13.74
N ALA A 267 -19.79 -29.75 -14.26
CA ALA A 267 -18.89 -30.26 -15.28
C ALA A 267 -17.46 -29.70 -15.09
N GLU A 268 -16.52 -30.12 -15.93
CA GLU A 268 -15.16 -29.58 -16.00
C GLU A 268 -14.83 -29.22 -17.45
N LEU A 269 -15.08 -27.96 -17.84
CA LEU A 269 -14.86 -27.44 -19.19
C LEU A 269 -14.97 -25.91 -19.25
N ILE A 270 -14.42 -25.32 -20.31
CA ILE A 270 -14.65 -23.91 -20.66
C ILE A 270 -15.70 -23.83 -21.76
N SER A 271 -16.80 -23.14 -21.50
CA SER A 271 -17.89 -22.94 -22.45
C SER A 271 -17.97 -21.48 -22.85
N HIS A 272 -17.62 -21.18 -24.10
CA HIS A 272 -17.58 -19.82 -24.61
C HIS A 272 -18.73 -19.51 -25.59
N PRO A 273 -18.95 -18.25 -25.99
CA PRO A 273 -19.96 -17.89 -26.98
C PRO A 273 -19.76 -18.60 -28.33
N TRP A 274 -20.83 -18.91 -29.06
CA TRP A 274 -22.23 -18.68 -28.68
C TRP A 274 -22.86 -19.86 -27.95
N SER A 275 -23.81 -19.56 -27.08
CA SER A 275 -24.64 -20.56 -26.40
C SER A 275 -25.99 -20.75 -27.08
N TYR A 276 -26.53 -19.73 -27.75
CA TYR A 276 -27.85 -19.79 -28.41
C TYR A 276 -27.81 -20.33 -29.87
N ARG A 277 -26.65 -20.30 -30.55
CA ARG A 277 -26.49 -20.75 -31.94
C ARG A 277 -25.27 -21.63 -32.17
N PRO A 278 -25.28 -22.51 -33.21
CA PRO A 278 -24.16 -23.42 -33.49
C PRO A 278 -22.97 -22.75 -34.18
N ASP A 279 -23.18 -21.63 -34.87
CA ASP A 279 -22.11 -20.93 -35.57
C ASP A 279 -21.12 -20.30 -34.57
N PRO A 280 -19.82 -20.28 -34.89
CA PRO A 280 -18.83 -19.65 -34.03
C PRO A 280 -19.07 -18.15 -33.92
N SER A 281 -18.71 -17.56 -32.77
CA SER A 281 -18.68 -16.12 -32.63
C SER A 281 -17.61 -15.50 -33.54
N PRO A 282 -17.76 -14.23 -33.96
CA PRO A 282 -16.76 -13.56 -34.79
C PRO A 282 -15.34 -13.60 -34.19
N ASP A 283 -15.23 -13.53 -32.86
CA ASP A 283 -13.96 -13.55 -32.15
C ASP A 283 -13.51 -14.97 -31.74
N HIS A 284 -14.13 -16.05 -32.25
CA HIS A 284 -13.90 -17.41 -31.75
C HIS A 284 -12.42 -17.83 -31.77
N ALA A 285 -11.62 -17.35 -32.71
CA ALA A 285 -10.20 -17.67 -32.80
C ALA A 285 -9.42 -17.11 -31.60
N PHE A 286 -9.79 -15.91 -31.14
CA PHE A 286 -9.18 -15.25 -29.99
C PHE A 286 -9.63 -15.90 -28.69
N VAL A 287 -10.92 -16.20 -28.58
CA VAL A 287 -11.49 -16.88 -27.42
C VAL A 287 -10.93 -18.30 -27.27
N ASN A 288 -10.77 -19.04 -28.37
CA ASN A 288 -10.13 -20.37 -28.35
C ASN A 288 -8.66 -20.31 -27.94
N PHE A 289 -7.92 -19.30 -28.38
CA PHE A 289 -6.54 -19.10 -27.95
C PHE A 289 -6.46 -18.89 -26.43
N LEU A 290 -7.31 -18.00 -25.90
CA LEU A 290 -7.40 -17.75 -24.47
C LEU A 290 -7.83 -19.00 -23.68
N ALA A 291 -8.85 -19.73 -24.14
CA ALA A 291 -9.30 -20.96 -23.52
C ALA A 291 -8.22 -22.07 -23.53
N GLY A 292 -7.47 -22.20 -24.63
CA GLY A 292 -6.34 -23.12 -24.73
C GLY A 292 -5.19 -22.76 -23.79
N GLY A 293 -4.90 -21.47 -23.62
CA GLY A 293 -3.91 -21.00 -22.65
C GLY A 293 -4.36 -21.20 -21.21
N TYR A 294 -5.65 -20.99 -20.90
CA TYR A 294 -6.22 -21.30 -19.60
C TYR A 294 -6.09 -22.80 -19.30
N ALA A 295 -6.52 -23.65 -20.23
CA ALA A 295 -6.44 -25.10 -20.08
C ALA A 295 -5.00 -25.58 -19.85
N THR A 296 -4.02 -25.02 -20.58
CA THR A 296 -2.60 -25.36 -20.46
C THR A 296 -1.97 -24.87 -19.16
N SER A 297 -2.40 -23.70 -18.67
CA SER A 297 -1.92 -23.11 -17.41
C SER A 297 -2.62 -23.68 -16.17
N SER A 298 -3.65 -24.50 -16.38
CA SER A 298 -4.43 -25.11 -15.32
C SER A 298 -3.85 -26.44 -14.85
N GLY A 299 -4.25 -26.88 -13.66
CA GLY A 299 -3.89 -28.19 -13.12
C GLY A 299 -4.81 -29.36 -13.50
N TYR A 300 -5.83 -29.11 -14.34
CA TYR A 300 -6.74 -30.19 -14.76
C TYR A 300 -6.02 -31.20 -15.66
N PRO A 301 -6.27 -32.52 -15.51
CA PRO A 301 -5.68 -33.53 -16.39
C PRO A 301 -6.02 -33.31 -17.87
N SER A 302 -7.22 -32.80 -18.15
CA SER A 302 -7.70 -32.41 -19.47
C SER A 302 -8.90 -31.47 -19.27
N LEU A 303 -8.77 -30.20 -19.66
CA LEU A 303 -9.86 -29.23 -19.61
C LEU A 303 -10.36 -28.96 -21.04
N PRO A 304 -11.46 -29.58 -21.49
CA PRO A 304 -12.01 -29.32 -22.81
C PRO A 304 -12.60 -27.91 -22.86
N TYR A 305 -12.60 -27.34 -24.06
CA TYR A 305 -13.19 -26.03 -24.31
C TYR A 305 -13.90 -26.00 -25.66
N GLY A 306 -14.99 -25.22 -25.75
CA GLY A 306 -15.74 -25.05 -26.99
C GLY A 306 -16.96 -24.14 -26.85
N PRO A 307 -17.67 -23.86 -27.97
CA PRO A 307 -18.87 -23.04 -27.96
C PRO A 307 -19.94 -23.64 -27.04
N GLY A 308 -20.74 -22.82 -26.37
CA GLY A 308 -21.77 -23.30 -25.46
C GLY A 308 -22.82 -24.17 -26.13
N PHE A 309 -23.25 -23.82 -27.34
CA PHE A 309 -24.27 -24.56 -28.06
C PHE A 309 -23.85 -26.01 -28.37
N SER A 310 -22.62 -26.20 -28.86
CA SER A 310 -22.10 -27.49 -29.35
C SER A 310 -21.21 -28.23 -28.36
N GLY A 311 -20.54 -27.50 -27.45
CA GLY A 311 -19.67 -28.03 -26.40
C GLY A 311 -20.38 -28.38 -25.10
N LEU A 312 -21.56 -27.80 -24.85
CA LEU A 312 -22.47 -28.16 -23.76
C LEU A 312 -23.84 -28.56 -24.31
N TYR A 313 -24.72 -27.57 -24.45
CA TYR A 313 -26.08 -27.67 -24.96
C TYR A 313 -26.59 -26.25 -25.27
N PRO A 314 -27.59 -26.09 -26.15
CA PRO A 314 -28.17 -24.78 -26.49
C PRO A 314 -28.71 -24.05 -25.25
N ILE A 315 -28.41 -22.76 -25.10
CA ILE A 315 -28.82 -21.90 -23.98
C ILE A 315 -29.16 -20.50 -24.50
N ASN A 316 -30.36 -20.01 -24.18
CA ASN A 316 -30.77 -18.61 -24.38
C ASN A 316 -30.73 -17.85 -23.04
N GLY A 317 -30.48 -16.54 -23.10
CA GLY A 317 -30.46 -15.65 -21.92
C GLY A 317 -29.32 -15.90 -20.93
N SER A 318 -28.13 -16.28 -21.43
CA SER A 318 -26.95 -16.52 -20.58
C SER A 318 -26.11 -15.27 -20.34
N ALA A 319 -25.43 -15.23 -19.18
CA ALA A 319 -24.51 -14.15 -18.82
C ALA A 319 -23.38 -13.98 -19.84
N LYS A 320 -22.69 -15.09 -20.20
CA LYS A 320 -21.55 -15.04 -21.14
C LYS A 320 -21.90 -14.49 -22.52
N ASP A 321 -23.05 -14.90 -23.08
CA ASP A 321 -23.49 -14.42 -24.39
C ASP A 321 -23.88 -12.95 -24.32
N THR A 322 -24.38 -12.51 -23.16
CA THR A 322 -24.68 -11.10 -22.92
C THR A 322 -23.41 -10.28 -22.79
N TYR A 323 -22.46 -10.65 -21.92
CA TYR A 323 -21.18 -9.95 -21.77
C TYR A 323 -20.46 -9.74 -23.11
N TYR A 324 -20.42 -10.78 -23.95
CA TYR A 324 -19.89 -10.66 -25.31
C TYR A 324 -20.80 -9.84 -26.23
N GLY A 325 -22.10 -10.15 -26.29
CA GLY A 325 -23.03 -9.56 -27.25
C GLY A 325 -23.29 -8.06 -27.05
N ILE A 326 -23.34 -7.59 -25.79
CA ILE A 326 -23.65 -6.20 -25.46
C ILE A 326 -22.40 -5.33 -25.23
N ARG A 327 -21.25 -5.90 -24.84
CA ARG A 327 -20.01 -5.14 -24.53
C ARG A 327 -18.78 -5.57 -25.33
N GLY A 328 -18.80 -6.71 -26.02
CA GLY A 328 -17.66 -7.21 -26.80
C GLY A 328 -16.52 -7.82 -25.95
N SER A 329 -16.76 -8.03 -24.66
CA SER A 329 -15.84 -8.69 -23.74
C SER A 329 -15.52 -10.10 -24.19
N MET A 330 -14.28 -10.55 -24.03
CA MET A 330 -13.89 -11.96 -24.20
C MET A 330 -14.47 -12.78 -23.04
N ALA A 331 -15.75 -13.14 -23.16
CA ALA A 331 -16.52 -13.77 -22.10
C ALA A 331 -16.59 -15.29 -22.25
N TRP A 332 -16.63 -16.02 -21.13
CA TRP A 332 -16.96 -17.45 -21.12
C TRP A 332 -17.45 -17.92 -19.75
N THR A 333 -17.97 -19.14 -19.72
CA THR A 333 -18.27 -19.89 -18.50
C THR A 333 -17.18 -20.92 -18.23
N LEU A 334 -16.64 -20.91 -17.02
CA LEU A 334 -15.80 -21.98 -16.49
C LEU A 334 -16.63 -22.92 -15.61
N GLU A 335 -16.81 -24.15 -16.05
CA GLU A 335 -17.34 -25.24 -15.23
C GLU A 335 -16.19 -25.80 -14.39
N VAL A 336 -16.16 -25.45 -13.10
CA VAL A 336 -14.97 -25.63 -12.25
C VAL A 336 -14.83 -27.07 -11.74
N SER A 337 -15.94 -27.75 -11.46
CA SER A 337 -15.94 -29.05 -10.81
C SER A 337 -17.09 -29.93 -11.28
N SER A 338 -16.81 -31.23 -11.51
CA SER A 338 -17.81 -32.20 -11.97
C SER A 338 -18.97 -32.40 -10.98
N ASN A 339 -18.71 -32.20 -9.69
CA ASN A 339 -19.76 -32.11 -8.67
C ASN A 339 -20.05 -30.62 -8.40
N LYS A 340 -21.32 -30.25 -8.24
CA LYS A 340 -21.72 -28.88 -7.87
C LYS A 340 -21.29 -28.49 -6.46
N THR A 341 -21.33 -29.47 -5.55
CA THR A 341 -20.99 -29.32 -4.13
C THR A 341 -19.93 -30.37 -3.72
N PRO A 342 -18.71 -30.30 -4.28
CA PRO A 342 -17.67 -31.28 -3.95
C PRO A 342 -17.31 -31.20 -2.45
N PRO A 343 -16.73 -32.26 -1.85
CA PRO A 343 -16.29 -32.21 -0.47
C PRO A 343 -15.28 -31.08 -0.25
N ALA A 344 -15.36 -30.39 0.89
CA ALA A 344 -14.52 -29.23 1.16
C ALA A 344 -13.00 -29.57 1.19
N SER A 345 -12.64 -30.84 1.42
CA SER A 345 -11.28 -31.35 1.27
C SER A 345 -10.71 -31.23 -0.16
N GLN A 346 -11.54 -31.00 -1.18
CA GLN A 346 -11.13 -30.80 -2.57
C GLN A 346 -10.94 -29.32 -2.95
N ILE A 347 -11.26 -28.39 -2.04
CA ILE A 347 -11.08 -26.95 -2.29
C ILE A 347 -9.62 -26.61 -2.65
N PRO A 348 -8.59 -27.07 -1.91
CA PRO A 348 -7.20 -26.77 -2.27
C PRO A 348 -6.82 -27.28 -3.67
N THR A 349 -7.37 -28.42 -4.08
CA THR A 349 -7.14 -29.01 -5.40
C THR A 349 -7.73 -28.13 -6.51
N TYR A 350 -9.02 -27.81 -6.44
CA TYR A 350 -9.68 -27.01 -7.48
C TYR A 350 -9.15 -25.57 -7.51
N TYR A 351 -8.84 -24.96 -6.37
CA TYR A 351 -8.18 -23.66 -6.36
C TYR A 351 -6.77 -23.74 -6.99
N GLY A 352 -5.99 -24.75 -6.61
CA GLY A 352 -4.66 -24.99 -7.18
C GLY A 352 -4.68 -25.22 -8.70
N TYR A 353 -5.75 -25.83 -9.23
CA TYR A 353 -5.92 -25.98 -10.67
C TYR A 353 -6.16 -24.66 -11.39
N ASN A 354 -6.82 -23.70 -10.76
CA ASN A 354 -7.30 -22.49 -11.43
C ASN A 354 -6.43 -21.26 -11.19
N LYS A 355 -5.68 -21.17 -10.08
CA LYS A 355 -4.90 -19.97 -9.71
C LYS A 355 -4.03 -19.43 -10.86
N ASN A 356 -3.17 -20.28 -11.42
CA ASN A 356 -2.25 -19.87 -12.49
C ASN A 356 -3.00 -19.54 -13.80
N ALA A 357 -4.10 -20.24 -14.06
CA ALA A 357 -4.92 -20.00 -15.24
C ALA A 357 -5.72 -18.68 -15.15
N MET A 358 -6.18 -18.30 -13.95
CA MET A 358 -6.77 -16.98 -13.71
C MET A 358 -5.73 -15.86 -13.85
N LEU A 359 -4.52 -16.03 -13.30
CA LEU A 359 -3.40 -15.08 -13.53
C LEU A 359 -3.05 -14.94 -15.01
N TYR A 360 -3.10 -16.05 -15.77
CA TYR A 360 -2.94 -16.01 -17.23
C TYR A 360 -3.99 -15.11 -17.89
N LEU A 361 -5.27 -15.18 -17.51
CA LEU A 361 -6.28 -14.27 -18.09
C LEU A 361 -6.00 -12.81 -17.76
N VAL A 362 -5.65 -12.52 -16.51
CA VAL A 362 -5.31 -11.17 -16.08
C VAL A 362 -4.12 -10.61 -16.89
N GLU A 363 -3.12 -11.45 -17.17
CA GLU A 363 -2.02 -11.11 -18.08
C GLU A 363 -2.53 -10.77 -19.49
N MET A 364 -3.30 -11.68 -20.09
CA MET A 364 -3.76 -11.57 -21.47
C MET A 364 -4.70 -10.38 -21.71
N ALA A 365 -5.38 -9.89 -20.68
CA ALA A 365 -6.24 -8.70 -20.78
C ALA A 365 -5.49 -7.44 -21.23
N GLY A 366 -4.18 -7.33 -20.95
CA GLY A 366 -3.35 -6.21 -21.40
C GLY A 366 -2.68 -6.40 -22.76
N GLN A 367 -3.16 -7.34 -23.57
CA GLN A 367 -2.67 -7.58 -24.93
C GLN A 367 -3.68 -7.16 -26.00
N GLY A 368 -3.20 -6.94 -27.21
CA GLY A 368 -4.05 -6.62 -28.37
C GLY A 368 -3.96 -5.15 -28.75
N ILE A 369 -5.09 -4.46 -28.81
CA ILE A 369 -5.19 -3.04 -29.17
C ILE A 369 -5.78 -2.29 -27.98
N ALA A 370 -5.11 -1.23 -27.54
CA ALA A 370 -5.58 -0.35 -26.48
C ALA A 370 -5.55 1.11 -26.97
N GLY A 371 -6.21 2.02 -26.27
CA GLY A 371 -6.20 3.41 -26.66
C GLY A 371 -7.12 4.29 -25.84
N THR A 372 -7.15 5.57 -26.18
CA THR A 372 -8.10 6.54 -25.63
C THR A 372 -8.84 7.26 -26.76
N VAL A 373 -10.12 7.55 -26.55
CA VAL A 373 -10.98 8.29 -27.46
C VAL A 373 -11.47 9.55 -26.77
N THR A 374 -11.04 10.69 -27.31
CA THR A 374 -11.38 12.01 -26.77
C THR A 374 -11.95 12.92 -27.84
N ASP A 375 -12.72 13.92 -27.43
CA ASP A 375 -13.20 14.98 -28.31
C ASP A 375 -12.03 15.89 -28.68
N ALA A 376 -11.84 16.14 -29.98
CA ALA A 376 -10.69 16.89 -30.50
C ALA A 376 -10.70 18.40 -30.14
N VAL A 377 -11.84 18.94 -29.70
CA VAL A 377 -12.04 20.32 -29.28
C VAL A 377 -11.92 20.45 -27.76
N THR A 378 -12.55 19.55 -27.00
CA THR A 378 -12.62 19.65 -25.53
C THR A 378 -11.53 18.87 -24.80
N GLY A 379 -11.00 17.81 -25.42
CA GLY A 379 -10.13 16.83 -24.78
C GLY A 379 -10.84 15.88 -23.81
N GLN A 380 -12.17 15.95 -23.68
CA GLN A 380 -12.93 15.06 -22.80
C GLN A 380 -13.10 13.66 -23.41
N PRO A 381 -13.19 12.61 -22.58
CA PRO A 381 -13.58 11.26 -23.00
C PRO A 381 -14.85 11.22 -23.86
N VAL A 382 -14.85 10.34 -24.88
CA VAL A 382 -16.00 10.15 -25.76
C VAL A 382 -16.44 8.68 -25.74
N PRO A 383 -17.69 8.38 -25.31
CA PRO A 383 -18.27 7.06 -25.47
C PRO A 383 -18.31 6.67 -26.96
N ALA A 384 -17.51 5.68 -27.33
CA ALA A 384 -17.29 5.30 -28.72
C ALA A 384 -17.37 3.78 -28.91
N LEU A 385 -17.61 3.35 -30.15
CA LEU A 385 -17.49 1.98 -30.60
C LEU A 385 -16.16 1.82 -31.35
N VAL A 386 -15.44 0.74 -31.03
CA VAL A 386 -14.16 0.39 -31.64
C VAL A 386 -14.33 -0.89 -32.44
N TRP A 387 -14.32 -0.74 -33.76
CA TRP A 387 -14.44 -1.80 -34.74
C TRP A 387 -13.06 -2.28 -35.15
N VAL A 388 -12.85 -3.60 -35.16
CA VAL A 388 -11.58 -4.20 -35.59
C VAL A 388 -11.85 -5.18 -36.74
N ARG A 389 -11.02 -5.11 -37.79
CA ARG A 389 -11.10 -5.97 -38.97
C ARG A 389 -9.74 -6.50 -39.39
N GLN A 390 -9.72 -7.70 -39.96
CA GLN A 390 -8.54 -8.28 -40.59
C GLN A 390 -8.93 -8.93 -41.93
N GLY A 391 -8.58 -8.29 -43.04
CA GLY A 391 -9.01 -8.73 -44.36
C GLY A 391 -10.54 -8.68 -44.48
N SER A 392 -11.18 -9.80 -44.80
CA SER A 392 -12.64 -9.93 -44.84
C SER A 392 -13.27 -10.26 -43.49
N ASN A 393 -12.47 -10.51 -42.44
CA ASN A 393 -12.98 -10.85 -41.12
C ASN A 393 -13.29 -9.56 -40.35
N GLU A 394 -14.53 -9.43 -39.89
CA GLU A 394 -14.97 -8.38 -38.98
C GLU A 394 -15.21 -8.98 -37.60
N TYR A 395 -14.61 -8.38 -36.58
CA TYR A 395 -14.66 -8.83 -35.18
C TYR A 395 -15.73 -8.05 -34.42
N TRP A 396 -16.15 -8.57 -33.25
CA TRP A 396 -17.16 -7.90 -32.45
C TRP A 396 -16.61 -6.58 -31.89
N PRO A 397 -17.32 -5.45 -32.01
CA PRO A 397 -16.82 -4.18 -31.51
C PRO A 397 -16.78 -4.17 -29.98
N VAL A 398 -15.87 -3.37 -29.43
CA VAL A 398 -15.85 -2.99 -28.01
C VAL A 398 -16.20 -1.52 -27.86
N TYR A 399 -16.38 -1.09 -26.61
CA TYR A 399 -16.78 0.27 -26.28
C TYR A 399 -15.62 0.98 -25.59
N ALA A 400 -15.49 2.28 -25.82
CA ALA A 400 -14.63 3.12 -24.99
C ALA A 400 -15.34 3.44 -23.67
N ASP A 401 -14.58 3.49 -22.59
CA ASP A 401 -15.03 3.83 -21.26
C ASP A 401 -15.55 5.29 -21.23
N PRO A 402 -16.73 5.57 -20.63
CA PRO A 402 -17.30 6.91 -20.61
C PRO A 402 -16.59 7.88 -19.64
N GLN A 403 -15.86 7.39 -18.63
CA GLN A 403 -15.20 8.18 -17.60
C GLN A 403 -13.76 8.56 -17.97
N VAL A 404 -13.00 7.62 -18.53
CA VAL A 404 -11.59 7.83 -18.88
C VAL A 404 -11.33 7.81 -20.39
N GLY A 405 -12.30 7.34 -21.18
CA GLY A 405 -12.23 7.34 -22.65
C GLY A 405 -11.38 6.22 -23.21
N ASP A 406 -10.84 5.34 -22.37
CA ASP A 406 -9.96 4.28 -22.81
C ASP A 406 -10.74 3.10 -23.41
N PHE A 407 -10.06 2.25 -24.15
CA PHE A 407 -10.63 1.02 -24.67
C PHE A 407 -9.55 -0.03 -24.81
N HIS A 408 -9.93 -1.29 -24.67
CA HIS A 408 -9.05 -2.45 -24.79
C HIS A 408 -9.76 -3.57 -25.54
N LYS A 409 -9.17 -3.99 -26.67
CA LYS A 409 -9.61 -5.13 -27.45
C LYS A 409 -8.49 -6.17 -27.53
N PHE A 410 -8.74 -7.32 -26.90
CA PHE A 410 -7.88 -8.48 -27.11
C PHE A 410 -7.99 -8.98 -28.56
N VAL A 411 -6.85 -9.05 -29.25
CA VAL A 411 -6.69 -9.68 -30.57
C VAL A 411 -5.32 -10.33 -30.65
N LEU A 412 -5.16 -11.31 -31.52
CA LEU A 412 -3.87 -11.99 -31.72
C LEU A 412 -2.88 -11.12 -32.50
N PRO A 413 -1.58 -11.45 -32.49
CA PRO A 413 -0.58 -10.76 -33.29
C PRO A 413 -0.94 -10.77 -34.77
N GLY A 414 -0.89 -9.60 -35.41
CA GLY A 414 -1.39 -9.43 -36.76
C GLY A 414 -1.45 -7.97 -37.18
N THR A 415 -1.98 -7.73 -38.37
CA THR A 415 -2.24 -6.37 -38.86
C THR A 415 -3.74 -6.19 -39.07
N TYR A 416 -4.27 -5.09 -38.56
CA TYR A 416 -5.69 -4.82 -38.46
C TYR A 416 -6.06 -3.46 -39.04
N GLU A 417 -7.33 -3.32 -39.44
CA GLU A 417 -8.00 -2.04 -39.62
C GLU A 417 -8.82 -1.76 -38.35
N VAL A 418 -8.70 -0.56 -37.79
CA VAL A 418 -9.44 -0.13 -36.60
C VAL A 418 -10.27 1.10 -36.97
N LYS A 419 -11.60 0.99 -36.89
CA LYS A 419 -12.53 2.10 -37.13
C LYS A 419 -13.20 2.48 -35.81
N ILE A 420 -13.26 3.78 -35.52
CA ILE A 420 -13.85 4.32 -34.29
C ILE A 420 -15.01 5.23 -34.66
N THR A 421 -16.16 5.00 -34.03
CA THR A 421 -17.42 5.71 -34.29
C THR A 421 -18.06 6.15 -32.99
N ALA A 422 -18.63 7.35 -32.94
CA ALA A 422 -19.40 7.85 -31.80
C ALA A 422 -20.54 8.75 -32.28
N ASN A 423 -21.64 8.80 -31.53
CA ASN A 423 -22.75 9.71 -31.81
C ASN A 423 -22.31 11.17 -31.70
N GLY A 424 -22.63 11.99 -32.69
CA GLY A 424 -22.19 13.38 -32.75
C GLY A 424 -20.73 13.59 -33.17
N TYR A 425 -20.07 12.58 -33.78
CA TYR A 425 -18.68 12.68 -34.22
C TYR A 425 -18.44 12.07 -35.61
N GLN A 426 -17.44 12.60 -36.32
CA GLN A 426 -16.93 12.01 -37.56
C GLN A 426 -16.17 10.71 -37.25
N PRO A 427 -16.48 9.58 -37.93
CA PRO A 427 -15.71 8.36 -37.79
C PRO A 427 -14.24 8.52 -38.20
N VAL A 428 -13.35 7.82 -37.51
CA VAL A 428 -11.92 7.74 -37.87
C VAL A 428 -11.53 6.29 -38.12
N THR A 429 -10.77 6.03 -39.18
CA THR A 429 -10.26 4.70 -39.51
C THR A 429 -8.75 4.70 -39.60
N PHE A 430 -8.11 3.81 -38.84
CA PHE A 430 -6.69 3.51 -38.90
C PHE A 430 -6.48 2.24 -39.71
N THR A 431 -5.66 2.33 -40.75
CA THR A 431 -5.26 1.16 -41.54
C THR A 431 -3.85 0.72 -41.15
N ASN A 432 -3.60 -0.58 -41.21
CA ASN A 432 -2.31 -1.19 -40.87
C ASN A 432 -1.88 -1.05 -39.39
N VAL A 433 -2.82 -1.20 -38.46
CA VAL A 433 -2.51 -1.29 -37.02
C VAL A 433 -1.85 -2.64 -36.74
N THR A 434 -0.55 -2.63 -36.45
CA THR A 434 0.21 -3.86 -36.16
C THR A 434 0.14 -4.19 -34.68
N VAL A 435 -0.37 -5.37 -34.36
CA VAL A 435 -0.39 -5.97 -33.02
C VAL A 435 0.75 -6.97 -32.91
N VAL A 436 1.53 -6.83 -31.83
CA VAL A 436 2.66 -7.70 -31.50
C VAL A 436 2.25 -8.76 -30.48
N ASP A 437 3.14 -9.71 -30.20
CA ASP A 437 2.92 -10.81 -29.24
C ASP A 437 3.15 -10.42 -27.77
N THR A 438 3.49 -9.16 -27.49
CA THR A 438 3.76 -8.65 -26.15
C THR A 438 3.12 -7.27 -25.94
N GLY A 439 2.25 -7.16 -24.94
CA GLY A 439 1.52 -5.93 -24.60
C GLY A 439 0.46 -5.52 -25.63
N ALA A 440 -0.04 -4.29 -25.49
CA ALA A 440 -1.05 -3.71 -26.37
C ALA A 440 -0.44 -2.67 -27.33
N THR A 441 -0.95 -2.63 -28.56
CA THR A 441 -0.71 -1.54 -29.51
C THR A 441 -1.62 -0.37 -29.18
N TRP A 442 -1.03 0.75 -28.76
CA TRP A 442 -1.75 1.93 -28.31
C TRP A 442 -2.19 2.87 -29.45
N LEU A 443 -3.44 3.33 -29.39
CA LEU A 443 -4.05 4.30 -30.31
C LEU A 443 -4.73 5.44 -29.54
N ASN A 444 -4.16 6.64 -29.56
CA ASN A 444 -4.81 7.84 -29.02
C ASN A 444 -5.57 8.57 -30.12
N VAL A 445 -6.86 8.79 -29.90
CA VAL A 445 -7.82 9.13 -30.96
C VAL A 445 -8.56 10.39 -30.55
N PHE A 446 -8.58 11.36 -31.47
CA PHE A 446 -9.26 12.64 -31.29
C PHE A 446 -10.39 12.75 -32.31
N LEU A 447 -11.64 12.60 -31.87
CA LEU A 447 -12.81 12.65 -32.73
C LEU A 447 -13.27 14.08 -32.97
N GLN A 448 -13.57 14.40 -34.23
CA GLN A 448 -14.08 15.72 -34.61
C GLN A 448 -15.61 15.74 -34.47
N PRO A 449 -16.21 16.77 -33.84
CA PRO A 449 -17.66 16.89 -33.72
C PRO A 449 -18.39 16.88 -35.08
N ALA A 450 -19.57 16.29 -35.11
CA ALA A 450 -20.44 16.13 -36.28
C ALA A 450 -21.93 16.12 -35.86
N LEU A 451 -22.82 16.10 -36.85
CA LEU A 451 -24.23 15.80 -36.65
C LEU A 451 -24.48 14.30 -36.80
N GLY A 452 -25.54 13.81 -36.15
CA GLY A 452 -26.00 12.42 -36.26
C GLY A 452 -26.06 11.74 -34.91
N THR A 453 -27.19 11.10 -34.62
CA THR A 453 -27.38 10.32 -33.41
C THR A 453 -28.07 9.03 -33.78
N PHE A 454 -27.39 7.91 -33.59
CA PHE A 454 -27.85 6.60 -34.00
C PHE A 454 -27.96 5.66 -32.81
N ALA A 455 -28.56 4.49 -33.00
CA ALA A 455 -28.45 3.40 -32.03
C ALA A 455 -26.97 3.11 -31.75
N TYR A 456 -26.62 3.09 -30.46
CA TYR A 456 -25.25 2.97 -29.98
C TYR A 456 -24.95 1.57 -29.45
N GLN A 457 -25.93 0.95 -28.79
CA GLN A 457 -25.74 -0.33 -28.12
C GLN A 457 -27.05 -1.12 -28.07
N VAL A 458 -26.95 -2.45 -28.10
CA VAL A 458 -28.06 -3.36 -27.80
C VAL A 458 -28.14 -3.65 -26.31
N ILE A 459 -29.34 -3.62 -25.74
CA ILE A 459 -29.58 -3.95 -24.33
C ILE A 459 -30.21 -5.35 -24.19
N ALA A 460 -31.17 -5.66 -25.06
CA ALA A 460 -31.83 -6.96 -25.10
C ALA A 460 -32.29 -7.28 -26.51
N SER A 461 -32.35 -8.56 -26.85
CA SER A 461 -32.87 -9.06 -28.12
C SER A 461 -33.53 -10.41 -27.94
N ARG A 462 -34.43 -10.75 -28.86
CA ARG A 462 -35.09 -12.05 -28.93
C ARG A 462 -35.41 -12.40 -30.37
N ILE A 463 -34.98 -13.59 -30.78
CA ILE A 463 -35.45 -14.24 -32.00
C ILE A 463 -36.16 -15.55 -31.59
N PRO A 464 -37.50 -15.61 -31.62
CA PRO A 464 -38.23 -16.79 -31.19
C PRO A 464 -37.79 -18.06 -31.92
N GLY A 465 -37.36 -19.08 -31.17
CA GLY A 465 -36.88 -20.35 -31.74
C GLY A 465 -35.50 -20.30 -32.42
N ASN A 466 -34.84 -19.14 -32.42
CA ASN A 466 -33.59 -18.80 -33.09
C ASN A 466 -33.63 -19.03 -34.63
N ASN A 467 -33.18 -18.05 -35.43
CA ASN A 467 -33.06 -18.19 -36.88
C ASN A 467 -31.62 -17.99 -37.37
N PHE A 468 -30.84 -19.07 -37.38
CA PHE A 468 -29.42 -18.99 -37.77
C PHE A 468 -29.19 -18.70 -39.27
N SER A 469 -30.19 -18.91 -40.13
CA SER A 469 -30.03 -18.78 -41.59
C SER A 469 -30.03 -17.32 -42.07
N ASP A 470 -30.62 -16.43 -41.28
CA ASP A 470 -30.94 -15.04 -41.66
C ASP A 470 -30.39 -14.01 -40.66
N GLU A 471 -29.97 -14.47 -39.48
CA GLU A 471 -29.45 -13.60 -38.42
C GLU A 471 -28.04 -13.06 -38.75
N GLY A 472 -27.97 -11.77 -39.05
CA GLY A 472 -26.74 -10.98 -39.14
C GLY A 472 -26.11 -10.67 -37.77
N MET A 473 -25.04 -9.87 -37.76
CA MET A 473 -24.43 -9.39 -36.51
C MET A 473 -25.27 -8.27 -35.92
N VAL A 474 -25.67 -8.38 -34.64
CA VAL A 474 -26.44 -7.31 -33.95
C VAL A 474 -25.81 -5.92 -34.09
N PRO A 475 -24.47 -5.75 -33.98
CA PRO A 475 -23.85 -4.45 -34.19
C PRO A 475 -24.05 -3.80 -35.56
N TRP A 476 -24.47 -4.55 -36.59
CA TRP A 476 -24.79 -3.95 -37.89
C TRP A 476 -25.99 -3.00 -37.82
N ALA A 477 -26.84 -3.10 -36.79
CA ALA A 477 -27.90 -2.13 -36.54
C ALA A 477 -27.42 -0.79 -35.92
N PHE A 478 -26.11 -0.61 -35.69
CA PHE A 478 -25.54 0.55 -35.00
C PHE A 478 -24.93 1.55 -35.98
N GLY A 479 -25.00 2.84 -35.63
CA GLY A 479 -24.45 3.90 -36.46
C GLY A 479 -25.33 4.26 -37.65
N ALA A 480 -24.73 4.93 -38.64
CA ALA A 480 -25.44 5.36 -39.84
C ALA A 480 -25.74 4.18 -40.78
N PRO A 481 -26.84 4.25 -41.56
CA PRO A 481 -27.20 3.23 -42.55
C PRO A 481 -26.01 2.84 -43.42
N ASP A 482 -25.64 1.56 -43.44
CA ASP A 482 -24.51 1.06 -44.22
C ASP A 482 -24.84 -0.13 -45.13
N GLY A 483 -26.12 -0.52 -45.15
CA GLY A 483 -26.65 -1.59 -45.99
C GLY A 483 -26.35 -2.98 -45.45
N ARG A 484 -26.06 -3.09 -44.15
CA ARG A 484 -25.90 -4.37 -43.45
C ARG A 484 -26.96 -4.45 -42.37
N SER A 485 -27.84 -5.44 -42.46
CA SER A 485 -28.97 -5.59 -41.55
C SER A 485 -28.76 -6.66 -40.49
N TYR A 486 -29.39 -6.44 -39.34
CA TYR A 486 -29.70 -7.46 -38.35
C TYR A 486 -31.18 -7.85 -38.47
N SER A 487 -31.45 -9.06 -38.97
CA SER A 487 -32.80 -9.65 -39.00
C SER A 487 -33.33 -9.88 -37.59
N LEU A 488 -34.55 -9.40 -37.32
CA LEU A 488 -35.26 -9.66 -36.06
C LEU A 488 -35.87 -11.06 -36.02
N GLY A 489 -35.97 -11.77 -37.16
CA GLY A 489 -36.78 -12.98 -37.21
C GLY A 489 -38.28 -12.69 -37.10
N LYS A 490 -39.10 -13.70 -37.41
CA LYS A 490 -40.56 -13.61 -37.23
C LYS A 490 -40.96 -13.43 -35.75
N ALA A 491 -41.68 -12.35 -35.46
CA ALA A 491 -42.12 -11.93 -34.13
C ALA A 491 -40.97 -11.76 -33.12
N GLY A 492 -39.76 -11.49 -33.60
CA GLY A 492 -38.64 -11.12 -32.76
C GLY A 492 -38.61 -9.63 -32.46
N TRP A 493 -37.74 -9.25 -31.54
CA TRP A 493 -37.59 -7.87 -31.11
C TRP A 493 -36.18 -7.56 -30.64
N ILE A 494 -35.84 -6.27 -30.70
CA ILE A 494 -34.60 -5.72 -30.18
C ILE A 494 -34.89 -4.47 -29.35
N VAL A 495 -34.09 -4.26 -28.30
CA VAL A 495 -34.05 -3.04 -27.50
C VAL A 495 -32.68 -2.40 -27.67
N LEU A 496 -32.68 -1.18 -28.19
CA LEU A 496 -31.49 -0.38 -28.48
C LEU A 496 -31.41 0.83 -27.55
N ASP A 497 -30.20 1.16 -27.11
CA ASP A 497 -29.85 2.40 -26.43
C ASP A 497 -29.32 3.42 -27.45
N MET A 498 -29.89 4.62 -27.47
CA MET A 498 -29.43 5.74 -28.30
C MET A 498 -28.17 6.44 -27.72
N GLY A 499 -27.68 5.99 -26.55
CA GLY A 499 -26.52 6.52 -25.84
C GLY A 499 -26.79 7.81 -25.07
N SER A 500 -27.85 8.54 -25.40
CA SER A 500 -28.26 9.77 -24.73
C SER A 500 -29.78 9.97 -24.76
N LEU A 501 -30.30 10.86 -23.92
CA LEU A 501 -31.71 11.24 -23.92
C LEU A 501 -31.99 12.21 -25.08
N LEU A 502 -32.90 11.82 -25.97
CA LEU A 502 -33.33 12.62 -27.13
C LEU A 502 -34.70 13.25 -26.86
N GLN A 503 -34.87 14.51 -27.28
CA GLN A 503 -36.06 15.32 -27.02
C GLN A 503 -37.01 15.37 -28.23
N ASP A 504 -38.28 15.66 -27.96
CA ASP A 504 -39.30 15.95 -28.97
C ASP A 504 -39.04 17.30 -29.68
N PHE A 505 -39.05 17.29 -31.01
CA PHE A 505 -39.00 18.49 -31.83
C PHE A 505 -40.22 18.54 -32.77
N PRO A 506 -40.60 19.70 -33.31
CA PRO A 506 -41.65 19.75 -34.32
C PRO A 506 -41.36 18.82 -35.52
N GLY A 507 -42.23 17.83 -35.74
CA GLY A 507 -42.18 16.91 -36.88
C GLY A 507 -41.72 15.50 -36.50
N LYS A 508 -40.97 14.84 -37.39
CA LYS A 508 -40.51 13.45 -37.20
C LYS A 508 -39.17 13.38 -36.45
N ASP A 509 -39.10 12.69 -35.32
CA ASP A 509 -37.92 12.67 -34.43
C ASP A 509 -37.09 11.40 -34.52
N LEU A 510 -37.67 10.31 -35.02
CA LEU A 510 -37.00 9.01 -35.08
C LEU A 510 -37.18 8.41 -36.48
N THR A 511 -36.10 7.92 -37.08
CA THR A 511 -36.12 7.16 -38.34
C THR A 511 -35.62 5.74 -38.07
N VAL A 512 -36.35 4.74 -38.54
CA VAL A 512 -35.90 3.34 -38.59
C VAL A 512 -35.59 3.00 -40.05
N TYR A 513 -34.41 2.44 -40.29
CA TYR A 513 -33.93 2.06 -41.62
C TYR A 513 -33.99 0.54 -41.81
N GLU A 514 -34.54 0.16 -42.95
CA GLU A 514 -34.56 -1.23 -43.44
C GLU A 514 -33.34 -1.45 -44.33
N GLY A 515 -32.66 -2.58 -44.16
CA GLY A 515 -31.37 -2.86 -44.80
C GLY A 515 -31.45 -3.53 -46.17
N ASP A 516 -32.64 -3.92 -46.61
CA ASP A 516 -32.83 -4.67 -47.82
C ASP A 516 -33.90 -4.01 -48.75
N SER A 517 -34.33 -4.69 -49.81
CA SER A 517 -35.29 -4.14 -50.77
C SER A 517 -36.72 -4.68 -50.64
N SER A 518 -36.92 -5.64 -49.73
CA SER A 518 -38.21 -6.19 -49.36
C SER A 518 -38.73 -5.40 -48.16
N PRO A 519 -39.90 -4.75 -48.24
CA PRO A 519 -40.44 -4.06 -47.06
C PRO A 519 -41.12 -5.02 -46.08
N GLU A 520 -40.56 -5.22 -44.89
CA GLU A 520 -41.17 -6.00 -43.80
C GLU A 520 -41.84 -5.10 -42.75
N GLY A 521 -42.86 -5.64 -42.08
CA GLY A 521 -43.65 -4.93 -41.07
C GLY A 521 -43.04 -4.98 -39.67
N TYR A 522 -43.09 -3.85 -38.95
CA TYR A 522 -42.63 -3.74 -37.57
C TYR A 522 -43.39 -2.69 -36.77
N THR A 523 -43.24 -2.76 -35.44
CA THR A 523 -43.75 -1.80 -34.47
C THR A 523 -42.61 -1.16 -33.70
N VAL A 524 -42.67 0.18 -33.55
CA VAL A 524 -41.71 0.95 -32.77
C VAL A 524 -42.33 1.39 -31.46
N SER A 525 -41.64 1.09 -30.37
CA SER A 525 -41.94 1.61 -29.05
C SER A 525 -40.71 2.30 -28.46
N VAL A 526 -40.91 3.31 -27.62
CA VAL A 526 -39.81 4.02 -26.96
C VAL A 526 -40.04 4.14 -25.46
N SER A 527 -38.95 4.39 -24.74
CA SER A 527 -38.94 4.58 -23.28
C SER A 527 -37.71 5.37 -22.85
N THR A 528 -37.76 5.99 -21.67
CA THR A 528 -36.58 6.56 -20.99
C THR A 528 -35.85 5.53 -20.13
N SER A 529 -36.39 4.32 -20.01
CA SER A 529 -35.86 3.18 -19.25
C SER A 529 -35.86 1.91 -20.12
N TYR A 530 -34.79 1.13 -20.09
CA TYR A 530 -34.67 -0.13 -20.84
C TYR A 530 -35.65 -1.22 -20.37
N LEU A 531 -36.26 -1.08 -19.19
CA LEU A 531 -37.31 -1.98 -18.68
C LEU A 531 -38.72 -1.54 -19.11
N GLY A 532 -38.85 -0.39 -19.76
CA GLY A 532 -40.13 0.29 -19.97
C GLY A 532 -40.54 1.17 -18.78
N PRO A 533 -41.81 1.60 -18.71
CA PRO A 533 -42.91 1.22 -19.60
C PRO A 533 -42.69 1.64 -21.05
N TRP A 534 -43.02 0.75 -21.98
CA TRP A 534 -42.90 0.99 -23.41
C TRP A 534 -44.13 1.73 -23.94
N THR A 535 -43.90 2.82 -24.67
CA THR A 535 -44.95 3.58 -25.35
C THR A 535 -44.81 3.40 -26.85
N ILE A 536 -45.87 2.93 -27.50
CA ILE A 536 -45.90 2.68 -28.95
C ILE A 536 -45.94 4.02 -29.69
N LEU A 537 -44.98 4.23 -30.59
CA LEU A 537 -44.99 5.36 -31.53
C LEU A 537 -45.81 5.04 -32.78
N GLY A 538 -45.85 3.77 -33.19
CA GLY A 538 -46.64 3.28 -34.31
C GLY A 538 -46.07 2.02 -34.95
N SER A 539 -46.73 1.56 -36.01
CA SER A 539 -46.26 0.46 -36.86
C SER A 539 -46.04 0.96 -38.28
N ALA A 540 -45.06 0.40 -38.97
CA ALA A 540 -44.71 0.73 -40.35
C ALA A 540 -44.15 -0.49 -41.10
N SER A 541 -43.90 -0.34 -42.40
CA SER A 541 -43.14 -1.30 -43.20
C SER A 541 -42.00 -0.57 -43.91
N GLY A 542 -40.82 -1.19 -43.94
CA GLY A 542 -39.61 -0.58 -44.45
C GLY A 542 -39.15 0.70 -43.77
N THR A 543 -38.28 1.46 -44.45
CA THR A 543 -37.72 2.69 -43.85
C THR A 543 -38.83 3.70 -43.54
N ALA A 544 -39.00 4.05 -42.26
CA ALA A 544 -40.09 4.92 -41.81
C ALA A 544 -39.69 5.89 -40.70
N GLN A 545 -40.50 6.94 -40.53
CA GLN A 545 -40.27 8.02 -39.58
C GLN A 545 -41.42 8.21 -38.58
N PHE A 546 -41.06 8.40 -37.31
CA PHE A 546 -41.95 8.48 -36.17
C PHE A 546 -41.82 9.83 -35.46
N ASP A 547 -42.91 10.27 -34.83
CA ASP A 547 -43.06 11.58 -34.18
C ASP A 547 -43.37 11.33 -32.69
N LEU A 548 -42.57 11.91 -31.79
CA LEU A 548 -42.74 11.72 -30.36
C LEU A 548 -44.02 12.37 -29.84
N ALA A 549 -44.33 13.58 -30.33
CA ALA A 549 -45.52 14.33 -29.94
C ALA A 549 -46.80 13.55 -30.25
N SER A 550 -46.81 12.72 -31.29
CA SER A 550 -47.96 11.86 -31.63
C SER A 550 -48.34 10.85 -30.52
N ALA A 551 -47.37 10.47 -29.69
CA ALA A 551 -47.55 9.59 -28.54
C ALA A 551 -47.60 10.35 -27.19
N GLY A 552 -47.57 11.69 -27.22
CA GLY A 552 -47.56 12.52 -26.02
C GLY A 552 -46.26 12.45 -25.20
N LEU A 553 -45.16 12.06 -25.84
CA LEU A 553 -43.83 11.98 -25.22
C LEU A 553 -43.04 13.25 -25.48
N SER A 554 -42.19 13.64 -24.52
CA SER A 554 -41.27 14.78 -24.66
C SER A 554 -39.81 14.37 -24.82
N ALA A 555 -39.49 13.11 -24.53
CA ALA A 555 -38.15 12.55 -24.69
C ALA A 555 -38.14 11.02 -24.68
N TYR A 556 -37.06 10.43 -25.18
CA TYR A 556 -36.77 8.99 -25.13
C TYR A 556 -35.26 8.71 -25.12
N ARG A 557 -34.85 7.51 -24.69
CA ARG A 557 -33.45 7.02 -24.81
C ARG A 557 -33.39 5.63 -25.41
N TYR A 558 -34.35 4.78 -25.05
CA TYR A 558 -34.40 3.39 -25.50
C TYR A 558 -35.48 3.22 -26.57
N VAL A 559 -35.12 2.47 -27.62
CA VAL A 559 -36.01 2.13 -28.73
C VAL A 559 -36.19 0.62 -28.74
N ARG A 560 -37.44 0.17 -28.74
CA ARG A 560 -37.81 -1.21 -28.96
C ARG A 560 -38.44 -1.35 -30.35
N ILE A 561 -37.89 -2.24 -31.15
CA ILE A 561 -38.42 -2.60 -32.47
C ILE A 561 -38.87 -4.05 -32.40
N GLU A 562 -40.10 -4.32 -32.83
CA GLU A 562 -40.71 -5.64 -32.81
C GLU A 562 -41.31 -5.94 -34.17
N ASP A 563 -40.88 -7.05 -34.77
CA ASP A 563 -41.44 -7.59 -36.00
C ASP A 563 -42.93 -7.91 -35.80
N ASP A 564 -43.78 -7.60 -36.78
CA ASP A 564 -45.22 -7.75 -36.64
C ASP A 564 -45.73 -9.20 -36.80
N GLY A 565 -44.80 -10.13 -37.05
CA GLY A 565 -45.07 -11.55 -37.19
C GLY A 565 -45.56 -11.94 -38.58
N ASP A 566 -45.46 -11.08 -39.59
CA ASP A 566 -45.71 -11.41 -40.98
C ASP A 566 -44.56 -12.24 -41.61
N GLY A 567 -44.45 -12.33 -42.93
CA GLY A 567 -43.44 -13.17 -43.61
C GLY A 567 -43.71 -14.70 -43.66
N PRO A 568 -42.86 -15.45 -44.40
CA PRO A 568 -43.05 -16.88 -44.69
C PRO A 568 -43.11 -17.77 -43.43
N LEU A 569 -43.77 -18.93 -43.48
CA LEU A 569 -43.84 -19.87 -42.33
C LEU A 569 -42.54 -20.69 -42.10
N ASN A 570 -41.54 -20.55 -42.98
CA ASN A 570 -40.34 -21.38 -42.96
C ASN A 570 -39.13 -20.53 -42.53
N TRP A 571 -38.71 -20.67 -41.28
CA TRP A 571 -37.53 -20.02 -40.70
C TRP A 571 -36.20 -20.32 -41.42
N ARG A 572 -36.16 -21.22 -42.41
CA ARG A 572 -34.95 -21.52 -43.19
C ARG A 572 -34.80 -20.72 -44.48
N VAL A 573 -35.68 -19.76 -44.74
CA VAL A 573 -35.56 -18.86 -45.90
C VAL A 573 -34.79 -17.58 -45.53
N PRO A 574 -33.98 -17.03 -46.44
CA PRO A 574 -33.53 -15.63 -46.33
C PRO A 574 -34.74 -14.70 -46.26
N ASP A 575 -34.57 -13.53 -45.63
CA ASP A 575 -35.61 -12.49 -45.53
C ASP A 575 -36.81 -12.94 -44.67
N PHE A 576 -36.50 -13.36 -43.44
CA PHE A 576 -37.44 -13.92 -42.47
C PHE A 576 -37.67 -12.92 -41.34
N GLY A 577 -38.44 -11.87 -41.60
CA GLY A 577 -38.79 -10.81 -40.64
C GLY A 577 -37.92 -9.57 -40.81
N PHE A 578 -38.24 -8.50 -40.08
CA PHE A 578 -37.66 -7.17 -40.33
C PHE A 578 -36.13 -7.10 -40.24
N ASP A 579 -35.51 -6.59 -41.32
CA ASP A 579 -34.07 -6.43 -41.49
C ASP A 579 -33.58 -5.03 -41.08
N LEU A 580 -33.20 -4.88 -39.80
CA LEU A 580 -32.82 -3.59 -39.23
C LEU A 580 -31.39 -3.17 -39.60
N ASP A 581 -31.22 -2.06 -40.34
CA ASP A 581 -29.91 -1.48 -40.70
C ASP A 581 -29.49 -0.36 -39.74
N ALA A 582 -30.42 0.53 -39.35
CA ALA A 582 -30.10 1.59 -38.41
C ALA A 582 -31.35 2.17 -37.73
N VAL A 583 -31.13 2.82 -36.59
CA VAL A 583 -32.10 3.73 -35.97
C VAL A 583 -31.44 5.08 -35.78
N GLU A 584 -31.99 6.13 -36.39
CA GLU A 584 -31.53 7.50 -36.23
C GLU A 584 -32.52 8.28 -35.36
N GLY A 585 -32.00 9.01 -34.38
CA GLY A 585 -32.75 9.96 -33.57
C GLY A 585 -32.34 11.39 -33.89
N ARG A 586 -33.32 12.28 -33.93
CA ARG A 586 -33.12 13.70 -34.16
C ARG A 586 -32.57 14.36 -32.89
N SER A 587 -31.38 14.93 -33.00
CA SER A 587 -30.73 15.70 -31.93
C SER A 587 -30.76 17.22 -32.15
N VAL A 588 -31.16 17.69 -33.34
CA VAL A 588 -31.25 19.12 -33.68
C VAL A 588 -32.59 19.47 -34.35
N PRO A 589 -33.16 20.65 -34.12
CA PRO A 589 -34.41 21.08 -34.74
C PRO A 589 -34.26 21.28 -36.27
N PRO A 590 -35.34 21.09 -37.07
CA PRO A 590 -35.27 21.16 -38.53
C PRO A 590 -35.03 22.57 -39.08
N THR A 591 -35.46 23.61 -38.36
CA THR A 591 -35.30 25.02 -38.76
C THR A 591 -34.94 25.90 -37.58
N GLY A 592 -34.16 26.94 -37.83
CA GLY A 592 -33.78 27.94 -36.83
C GLY A 592 -32.45 27.62 -36.13
N PRO A 593 -32.02 28.47 -35.18
CA PRO A 593 -30.82 28.22 -34.41
C PRO A 593 -30.99 27.06 -33.42
N PHE A 594 -29.88 26.43 -33.06
CA PHE A 594 -29.79 25.46 -31.96
C PHE A 594 -28.42 25.59 -31.31
N VAL A 595 -28.35 26.34 -30.23
CA VAL A 595 -27.09 26.70 -29.58
C VAL A 595 -26.86 25.81 -28.37
N VAL A 596 -25.74 25.10 -28.37
CA VAL A 596 -25.33 24.21 -27.28
C VAL A 596 -23.89 24.50 -26.86
N PRO A 597 -23.53 24.31 -25.58
CA PRO A 597 -22.15 24.33 -25.16
C PRO A 597 -21.44 23.07 -25.67
N VAL A 598 -20.33 23.25 -26.38
CA VAL A 598 -19.50 22.17 -26.91
C VAL A 598 -18.19 22.00 -26.16
N ALA A 599 -17.75 22.98 -25.37
CA ALA A 599 -16.60 22.84 -24.48
C ALA A 599 -16.84 23.63 -23.18
N LEU A 600 -16.16 23.19 -22.12
CA LEU A 600 -16.01 23.89 -20.85
C LEU A 600 -14.52 23.90 -20.49
N SER A 601 -14.02 25.04 -20.00
CA SER A 601 -12.67 25.17 -19.44
C SER A 601 -12.71 25.99 -18.16
N VAL A 602 -11.76 25.71 -17.27
CA VAL A 602 -11.62 26.38 -15.97
C VAL A 602 -10.47 27.39 -16.04
N GLN A 603 -10.68 28.58 -15.49
CA GLN A 603 -9.67 29.61 -15.29
C GLN A 603 -9.60 29.96 -13.80
N ASP A 604 -8.53 29.54 -13.16
CA ASP A 604 -8.31 29.55 -11.71
C ASP A 604 -7.07 30.38 -11.35
N SER A 605 -6.70 31.36 -12.19
CA SER A 605 -5.53 32.23 -11.97
C SER A 605 -5.53 33.03 -10.66
N ALA A 606 -6.67 33.04 -9.95
CA ALA A 606 -6.81 33.63 -8.62
C ALA A 606 -6.51 32.64 -7.46
N SER A 607 -6.40 31.34 -7.73
CA SER A 607 -5.97 30.28 -6.81
C SER A 607 -4.56 29.78 -7.17
N ASN A 608 -4.41 28.54 -7.65
CA ASN A 608 -3.12 27.92 -7.97
C ASN A 608 -2.82 27.89 -9.49
N GLY A 609 -3.77 28.22 -10.35
CA GLY A 609 -3.56 28.45 -11.78
C GLY A 609 -3.29 27.16 -12.58
N ASN A 610 -3.73 26.01 -12.08
CA ASN A 610 -3.53 24.70 -12.68
C ASN A 610 -4.61 24.34 -13.74
N ARG A 611 -5.61 25.21 -13.94
CA ARG A 611 -6.75 25.04 -14.87
C ARG A 611 -7.65 23.85 -14.56
N ARG A 612 -7.65 23.38 -13.32
CA ARG A 612 -8.59 22.39 -12.79
C ARG A 612 -9.51 23.09 -11.81
N LEU A 613 -10.69 22.52 -11.59
CA LEU A 613 -11.57 22.99 -10.52
C LEU A 613 -11.36 22.14 -9.27
N GLU A 614 -11.04 22.74 -8.13
CA GLU A 614 -10.65 22.07 -6.89
C GLU A 614 -11.56 22.43 -5.70
N ALA A 615 -11.69 21.50 -4.75
CA ALA A 615 -12.47 21.71 -3.54
C ALA A 615 -11.95 22.92 -2.74
N GLY A 616 -12.85 23.84 -2.42
CA GLY A 616 -12.56 25.04 -1.62
C GLY A 616 -12.07 26.24 -2.43
N GLU A 617 -11.88 26.13 -3.74
CA GLU A 617 -11.38 27.23 -4.56
C GLU A 617 -12.48 28.06 -5.24
N GLN A 618 -12.06 29.22 -5.77
CA GLN A 618 -12.84 30.00 -6.74
C GLN A 618 -12.19 29.97 -8.11
N ALA A 619 -12.99 29.71 -9.14
CA ALA A 619 -12.53 29.75 -10.53
C ALA A 619 -13.62 30.27 -11.47
N GLU A 620 -13.20 30.75 -12.63
CA GLU A 620 -14.09 31.13 -13.73
C GLU A 620 -14.30 29.93 -14.66
N LEU A 621 -15.56 29.58 -14.90
CA LEU A 621 -15.97 28.64 -15.94
C LEU A 621 -16.13 29.39 -17.27
N GLN A 622 -15.53 28.84 -18.33
CA GLN A 622 -15.64 29.37 -19.69
C GLN A 622 -16.19 28.30 -20.62
N PHE A 623 -17.33 28.60 -21.26
CA PHE A 623 -17.97 27.72 -22.23
C PHE A 623 -17.60 28.11 -23.66
N VAL A 624 -17.51 27.14 -24.55
CA VAL A 624 -17.57 27.38 -26.00
C VAL A 624 -18.97 26.98 -26.45
N LEU A 625 -19.73 27.91 -27.01
CA LEU A 625 -21.00 27.65 -27.64
C LEU A 625 -20.81 27.33 -29.12
N TYR A 626 -21.66 26.45 -29.65
CA TYR A 626 -21.75 26.14 -31.07
C TYR A 626 -23.21 26.18 -31.51
N ASN A 627 -23.50 26.82 -32.64
CA ASN A 627 -24.84 26.80 -33.23
C ASN A 627 -24.95 25.67 -34.25
N LEU A 628 -25.54 24.55 -33.85
CA LEU A 628 -25.79 23.38 -34.70
C LEU A 628 -27.07 23.53 -35.54
N GLY A 629 -27.89 24.56 -35.29
CA GLY A 629 -29.12 24.81 -36.02
C GLY A 629 -28.87 25.33 -37.44
N SER A 630 -29.90 25.30 -38.28
CA SER A 630 -29.84 25.75 -39.68
C SER A 630 -29.98 27.27 -39.86
N GLY A 631 -30.30 28.01 -38.80
CA GLY A 631 -30.43 29.48 -38.80
C GLY A 631 -29.48 30.18 -37.82
N PRO A 632 -29.23 31.49 -37.98
CA PRO A 632 -28.41 32.26 -37.04
C PRO A 632 -29.14 32.46 -35.70
N ALA A 633 -28.38 32.63 -34.62
CA ALA A 633 -28.86 33.00 -33.29
C ALA A 633 -28.44 34.44 -32.98
N ASP A 634 -29.42 35.32 -32.73
CA ASP A 634 -29.21 36.72 -32.39
C ASP A 634 -29.36 36.96 -30.89
N ASN A 635 -28.56 37.88 -30.33
CA ASN A 635 -28.57 38.27 -28.91
C ASN A 635 -28.48 37.08 -27.93
N VAL A 636 -27.59 36.13 -28.23
CA VAL A 636 -27.32 34.96 -27.41
C VAL A 636 -26.85 35.39 -26.03
N SER A 637 -27.66 35.08 -25.02
CA SER A 637 -27.38 35.31 -23.60
C SER A 637 -27.44 34.00 -22.83
N LEU A 638 -26.65 33.90 -21.78
CA LEU A 638 -26.47 32.68 -21.00
C LEU A 638 -26.67 32.98 -19.52
N LYS A 639 -27.29 32.02 -18.81
CA LYS A 639 -27.41 32.03 -17.36
C LYS A 639 -27.03 30.67 -16.77
N LEU A 640 -25.96 30.65 -15.97
CA LEU A 640 -25.49 29.48 -15.25
C LEU A 640 -26.23 29.34 -13.92
N VAL A 641 -26.69 28.14 -13.62
CA VAL A 641 -27.35 27.80 -12.36
C VAL A 641 -26.67 26.55 -11.83
N SER A 642 -26.23 26.54 -10.57
CA SER A 642 -25.82 25.28 -9.95
C SER A 642 -27.06 24.47 -9.60
N LEU A 643 -27.06 23.18 -9.95
CA LEU A 643 -28.05 22.23 -9.46
C LEU A 643 -27.56 21.46 -8.22
N ASP A 644 -26.28 21.65 -7.87
CA ASP A 644 -25.64 21.01 -6.73
C ASP A 644 -25.36 22.03 -5.61
N THR A 645 -25.60 21.62 -4.36
CA THR A 645 -25.34 22.46 -3.18
C THR A 645 -23.85 22.68 -2.91
N LEU A 646 -22.97 21.84 -3.46
CA LEU A 646 -21.52 21.91 -3.28
C LEU A 646 -20.82 22.90 -4.24
N LEU A 647 -21.55 23.47 -5.20
CA LEU A 647 -21.05 24.50 -6.11
C LEU A 647 -21.94 25.74 -6.03
N THR A 648 -21.34 26.86 -5.63
CA THR A 648 -22.02 28.15 -5.57
C THR A 648 -21.63 29.00 -6.79
N VAL A 649 -22.61 29.49 -7.53
CA VAL A 649 -22.38 30.44 -8.63
C VAL A 649 -22.33 31.86 -8.08
N LEU A 650 -21.19 32.52 -8.22
CA LEU A 650 -20.94 33.89 -7.76
C LEU A 650 -21.21 34.94 -8.85
N ALA A 651 -20.97 34.59 -10.12
CA ALA A 651 -21.39 35.36 -11.29
C ALA A 651 -22.01 34.41 -12.31
N ASP A 652 -23.24 34.67 -12.71
CA ASP A 652 -24.10 33.69 -13.38
C ASP A 652 -24.41 34.03 -14.84
N SER A 653 -23.96 35.17 -15.37
CA SER A 653 -24.43 35.67 -16.66
C SER A 653 -23.31 35.97 -17.65
N ALA A 654 -23.52 35.59 -18.91
CA ALA A 654 -22.65 35.97 -20.03
C ALA A 654 -23.48 36.34 -21.28
N MET A 655 -22.88 37.14 -22.18
CA MET A 655 -23.45 37.42 -23.50
C MET A 655 -22.43 37.17 -24.60
N VAL A 656 -22.90 36.53 -25.68
CA VAL A 656 -22.11 36.24 -26.88
C VAL A 656 -22.55 37.13 -28.05
N GLY A 657 -23.82 37.56 -28.09
CA GLY A 657 -24.34 38.41 -29.17
C GLY A 657 -24.82 37.57 -30.35
N HIS A 658 -24.22 37.74 -31.53
CA HIS A 658 -24.64 37.05 -32.75
C HIS A 658 -23.80 35.80 -33.04
N LEU A 659 -24.44 34.69 -33.41
CA LEU A 659 -23.79 33.42 -33.74
C LEU A 659 -24.42 32.79 -34.99
N ASN A 660 -23.71 32.76 -36.13
CA ASN A 660 -24.23 32.11 -37.35
C ASN A 660 -24.35 30.59 -37.16
N SER A 661 -25.15 29.96 -38.01
CA SER A 661 -25.16 28.50 -38.15
C SER A 661 -23.75 27.99 -38.48
N GLY A 662 -23.28 26.98 -37.74
CA GLY A 662 -21.94 26.41 -37.89
C GLY A 662 -20.80 27.20 -37.24
N ASP A 663 -21.07 28.38 -36.66
CA ASP A 663 -20.05 29.13 -35.94
C ASP A 663 -19.98 28.71 -34.46
N SER A 664 -18.82 28.97 -33.85
CA SER A 664 -18.60 28.83 -32.41
C SER A 664 -18.17 30.15 -31.77
N ALA A 665 -18.47 30.31 -30.48
CA ALA A 665 -18.05 31.49 -29.71
C ALA A 665 -17.83 31.16 -28.24
N ARG A 666 -16.88 31.86 -27.60
CA ARG A 666 -16.59 31.71 -26.17
C ARG A 666 -17.54 32.57 -25.33
N ALA A 667 -18.10 31.97 -24.29
CA ALA A 667 -18.88 32.62 -23.24
C ALA A 667 -18.13 32.44 -21.91
N GLY A 668 -17.51 33.51 -21.41
CA GLY A 668 -16.81 33.53 -20.12
C GLY A 668 -17.49 34.44 -19.10
N GLY A 669 -16.87 34.59 -17.93
CA GLY A 669 -17.34 35.42 -16.83
C GLY A 669 -18.20 34.71 -15.78
N PHE A 670 -18.29 33.38 -15.84
CA PHE A 670 -19.04 32.60 -14.84
C PHE A 670 -18.14 32.27 -13.64
N LEU A 671 -18.16 33.08 -12.59
CA LEU A 671 -17.38 32.84 -11.39
C LEU A 671 -18.10 31.86 -10.47
N VAL A 672 -17.42 30.81 -10.04
CA VAL A 672 -17.95 29.78 -9.13
C VAL A 672 -17.07 29.61 -7.90
N GLN A 673 -17.65 29.15 -6.80
CA GLN A 673 -16.98 28.72 -5.57
C GLN A 673 -17.38 27.28 -5.27
N VAL A 674 -16.39 26.43 -5.05
CA VAL A 674 -16.62 25.03 -4.68
C VAL A 674 -16.55 24.87 -3.17
N ASP A 675 -17.42 24.04 -2.61
CA ASP A 675 -17.40 23.69 -1.19
C ASP A 675 -16.11 22.92 -0.86
N PRO A 676 -15.36 23.28 0.21
CA PRO A 676 -14.16 22.56 0.62
C PRO A 676 -14.36 21.06 0.93
N GLN A 677 -15.59 20.63 1.22
CA GLN A 677 -15.93 19.24 1.52
C GLN A 677 -16.28 18.42 0.28
N THR A 678 -16.25 19.01 -0.92
CA THR A 678 -16.60 18.32 -2.16
C THR A 678 -15.65 17.14 -2.41
N PRO A 679 -16.12 15.88 -2.49
CA PRO A 679 -15.25 14.72 -2.72
C PRO A 679 -14.43 14.83 -4.02
N HIS A 680 -13.28 14.12 -4.08
CA HIS A 680 -12.48 14.05 -5.31
C HIS A 680 -13.29 13.45 -6.47
N GLN A 681 -13.06 13.94 -7.69
CA GLN A 681 -13.78 13.54 -8.91
C GLN A 681 -15.31 13.70 -8.84
N SER A 682 -15.81 14.55 -7.94
CA SER A 682 -17.25 14.83 -7.90
C SER A 682 -17.70 15.48 -9.20
N LEU A 683 -18.68 14.84 -9.86
CA LEU A 683 -19.37 15.39 -11.01
C LEU A 683 -20.50 16.31 -10.52
N LEU A 684 -20.19 17.59 -10.36
CA LEU A 684 -21.19 18.58 -9.95
C LEU A 684 -21.96 19.06 -11.17
N GLN A 685 -23.28 19.00 -11.11
CA GLN A 685 -24.11 19.38 -12.25
C GLN A 685 -24.46 20.87 -12.21
N VAL A 686 -24.18 21.55 -13.32
CA VAL A 686 -24.62 22.92 -13.58
C VAL A 686 -25.60 22.95 -14.75
N GLN A 687 -26.58 23.83 -14.68
CA GLN A 687 -27.54 24.09 -15.73
C GLN A 687 -27.18 25.41 -16.43
N LEU A 688 -26.91 25.33 -17.72
CA LEU A 688 -26.69 26.48 -18.58
C LEU A 688 -27.98 26.78 -19.36
N ASN A 689 -28.62 27.90 -19.03
CA ASN A 689 -29.79 28.41 -19.75
C ASN A 689 -29.33 29.38 -20.83
N ILE A 690 -29.52 29.03 -22.09
CA ILE A 690 -29.13 29.84 -23.25
C ILE A 690 -30.41 30.40 -23.88
N GLN A 691 -30.45 31.69 -24.18
CA GLN A 691 -31.58 32.37 -24.81
C GLN A 691 -31.11 33.16 -26.03
N ALA A 692 -31.95 33.23 -27.07
CA ALA A 692 -31.75 34.05 -28.25
C ALA A 692 -33.07 34.69 -28.71
N ASP A 693 -32.98 35.73 -29.54
CA ASP A 693 -34.15 36.43 -30.09
C ASP A 693 -35.08 35.49 -30.86
N GLY A 694 -36.37 35.83 -30.94
CA GLY A 694 -37.39 34.97 -31.57
C GLY A 694 -37.98 33.92 -30.61
N GLY A 695 -37.63 33.98 -29.33
CA GLY A 695 -38.15 33.10 -28.28
C GLY A 695 -37.43 31.76 -28.17
N TYR A 696 -36.24 31.62 -28.78
CA TYR A 696 -35.43 30.42 -28.65
C TYR A 696 -34.78 30.37 -27.27
N SER A 697 -34.93 29.23 -26.61
CA SER A 697 -34.29 28.95 -25.32
C SER A 697 -33.85 27.50 -25.30
N TRP A 698 -32.63 27.27 -24.86
CA TRP A 698 -32.05 25.95 -24.68
C TRP A 698 -31.59 25.83 -23.23
N THR A 699 -31.85 24.68 -22.62
CA THR A 699 -31.38 24.37 -21.28
C THR A 699 -30.48 23.16 -21.39
N VAL A 700 -29.21 23.32 -21.05
CA VAL A 700 -28.21 22.26 -21.15
C VAL A 700 -27.64 21.99 -19.78
N LEU A 701 -27.66 20.73 -19.38
CA LEU A 701 -26.96 20.28 -18.19
C LEU A 701 -25.50 20.03 -18.57
N GLN A 702 -24.58 20.55 -17.76
CA GLN A 702 -23.17 20.23 -17.87
C GLN A 702 -22.64 19.73 -16.54
N ASN A 703 -21.76 18.74 -16.63
CA ASN A 703 -21.04 18.26 -15.47
C ASN A 703 -19.72 19.04 -15.35
N VAL A 704 -19.40 19.45 -14.14
CA VAL A 704 -18.13 20.08 -13.79
C VAL A 704 -17.43 19.13 -12.84
N VAL A 705 -16.30 18.59 -13.28
CA VAL A 705 -15.49 17.71 -12.45
C VAL A 705 -14.75 18.56 -11.42
N VAL A 706 -14.96 18.26 -10.14
CA VAL A 706 -14.21 18.84 -9.03
C VAL A 706 -13.17 17.84 -8.55
N HIS A 707 -11.93 18.29 -8.45
CA HIS A 707 -10.84 17.52 -7.85
C HIS A 707 -10.61 17.93 -6.39
N GLN A 708 -9.97 17.05 -5.63
CA GLN A 708 -9.31 17.42 -4.38
C GLN A 708 -7.88 17.83 -4.73
N GLY A 709 -7.54 19.10 -4.51
CA GLY A 709 -6.17 19.61 -4.71
C GLY A 709 -5.20 19.15 -3.61
N PRO A 710 -3.97 19.66 -3.59
CA PRO A 710 -3.05 19.43 -2.48
C PRO A 710 -3.58 20.08 -1.20
N ARG A 711 -3.36 19.45 -0.04
CA ARG A 711 -3.81 19.99 1.25
C ARG A 711 -2.66 19.99 2.25
N ILE A 712 -2.15 21.18 2.57
CA ILE A 712 -1.05 21.33 3.51
C ILE A 712 -1.54 21.16 4.95
N GLU A 713 -0.92 20.24 5.67
CA GLU A 713 -1.02 20.14 7.11
C GLU A 713 0.38 20.23 7.70
N VAL A 714 0.56 21.08 8.72
CA VAL A 714 1.86 21.28 9.35
C VAL A 714 1.78 20.94 10.82
N THR A 715 2.74 20.16 11.31
CA THR A 715 2.85 19.81 12.73
C THR A 715 4.31 19.88 13.19
N PRO A 716 4.63 20.48 14.36
CA PRO A 716 3.72 21.16 15.29
C PRO A 716 3.43 22.62 14.89
N VAL A 717 2.29 23.16 15.33
CA VAL A 717 1.89 24.58 15.21
C VAL A 717 1.29 25.04 16.55
N PRO A 718 1.94 25.94 17.33
CA PRO A 718 3.19 26.64 17.04
C PRO A 718 4.44 25.75 17.16
N LEU A 719 5.55 26.19 16.54
CA LEU A 719 6.86 25.58 16.72
C LEU A 719 7.63 26.32 17.82
N VAL A 720 7.71 25.69 19.00
CA VAL A 720 8.38 26.26 20.17
C VAL A 720 9.74 25.59 20.36
N PHE A 721 10.81 26.35 20.17
CA PHE A 721 12.17 25.90 20.44
C PHE A 721 12.38 25.76 21.95
N PRO A 722 13.06 24.67 22.39
CA PRO A 722 13.48 24.57 23.77
C PRO A 722 14.47 25.70 24.12
N ALA A 723 14.71 25.89 25.41
CA ALA A 723 15.75 26.78 25.88
C ALA A 723 17.08 26.46 25.18
N THR A 724 17.58 27.40 24.39
CA THR A 724 18.74 27.22 23.51
C THR A 724 19.88 28.10 24.02
N PHE A 725 21.10 27.59 24.05
CA PHE A 725 22.23 28.38 24.55
C PHE A 725 22.54 29.56 23.64
N VAL A 726 22.80 30.73 24.23
CA VAL A 726 23.15 31.95 23.50
C VAL A 726 24.37 31.69 22.60
N ASN A 727 24.26 32.09 21.33
CA ASN A 727 25.22 31.86 20.23
C ASN A 727 25.34 30.43 19.70
N PHE A 728 24.56 29.48 20.22
CA PHE A 728 24.52 28.11 19.70
C PHE A 728 23.21 27.86 18.95
N PRO A 729 23.24 27.23 17.77
CA PRO A 729 22.03 26.95 17.01
C PRO A 729 21.27 25.74 17.59
N GLY A 730 19.99 25.92 17.89
CA GLY A 730 19.04 24.84 18.14
C GLY A 730 18.28 24.51 16.86
N THR A 731 18.02 23.23 16.58
CA THR A 731 17.25 22.82 15.39
C THR A 731 16.04 22.00 15.76
N LEU A 732 14.92 22.26 15.11
CA LEU A 732 13.71 21.45 15.17
C LEU A 732 13.25 21.10 13.74
N GLN A 733 12.40 20.10 13.62
CA GLN A 733 11.75 19.75 12.37
C GLN A 733 10.26 20.05 12.49
N LEU A 734 9.69 20.64 11.43
CA LEU A 734 8.26 20.57 11.19
C LEU A 734 7.98 19.49 10.16
N SER A 735 6.92 18.72 10.38
CA SER A 735 6.37 17.83 9.36
C SER A 735 5.41 18.63 8.50
N ILE A 736 5.65 18.66 7.19
CA ILE A 736 4.73 19.15 6.18
C ILE A 736 4.11 17.91 5.55
N GLN A 737 2.83 17.70 5.82
CA GLN A 737 2.05 16.60 5.27
C GLN A 737 1.15 17.12 4.16
N ASN A 738 1.05 16.33 3.10
CA ASN A 738 0.03 16.52 2.08
C ASN A 738 -1.13 15.57 2.35
N GLN A 739 -2.24 16.11 2.85
CA GLN A 739 -3.50 15.39 3.05
C GLN A 739 -4.42 15.44 1.82
N GLY A 740 -3.96 16.10 0.75
CA GLY A 740 -4.69 16.24 -0.49
C GLY A 740 -4.46 15.07 -1.43
N ALA A 741 -5.22 15.05 -2.52
CA ALA A 741 -5.13 14.02 -3.55
C ALA A 741 -4.15 14.37 -4.68
N ASP A 742 -3.65 15.61 -4.74
CA ASP A 742 -2.64 16.05 -5.70
C ASP A 742 -1.33 16.45 -5.00
N THR A 743 -0.22 16.51 -5.73
CA THR A 743 1.12 16.81 -5.21
C THR A 743 1.20 18.24 -4.68
N LEU A 744 1.59 18.38 -3.42
CA LEU A 744 1.80 19.67 -2.76
C LEU A 744 3.19 20.22 -3.08
N HIS A 745 3.25 21.46 -3.57
CA HIS A 745 4.47 22.21 -3.76
C HIS A 745 4.56 23.35 -2.75
N ILE A 746 5.67 23.40 -2.03
CA ILE A 746 6.10 24.57 -1.26
C ILE A 746 7.09 25.34 -2.13
N PHE A 747 6.71 26.55 -2.53
CA PHE A 747 7.51 27.42 -3.40
C PHE A 747 8.58 28.21 -2.64
N SER A 748 8.28 28.58 -1.39
CA SER A 748 9.23 29.27 -0.52
C SER A 748 8.81 29.16 0.96
N ALA A 749 9.79 29.24 1.85
CA ALA A 749 9.60 29.31 3.29
C ALA A 749 10.36 30.53 3.83
N THR A 750 9.67 31.47 4.49
CA THR A 750 10.27 32.76 4.91
C THR A 750 9.94 33.11 6.36
N THR A 751 10.88 33.76 7.04
CA THR A 751 10.76 34.28 8.42
C THR A 751 10.94 35.80 8.44
N GLY A 752 10.51 36.47 9.50
CA GLY A 752 10.60 37.93 9.65
C GLY A 752 11.91 38.42 10.29
N THR A 753 12.61 37.55 11.02
CA THR A 753 13.79 37.89 11.82
C THR A 753 14.97 36.96 11.49
N PRO A 754 16.23 37.42 11.69
CA PRO A 754 17.41 36.61 11.38
C PRO A 754 17.67 35.47 12.37
N HIS A 755 16.98 35.44 13.52
CA HIS A 755 17.19 34.43 14.56
C HIS A 755 16.55 33.09 14.22
N PHE A 756 15.60 33.06 13.27
CA PHE A 756 14.95 31.85 12.77
C PHE A 756 15.16 31.70 11.26
N TRP A 757 15.54 30.52 10.78
CA TRP A 757 15.61 30.24 9.34
C TRP A 757 15.38 28.76 9.00
N ALA A 758 14.96 28.51 7.75
CA ALA A 758 14.75 27.18 7.19
C ALA A 758 15.94 26.74 6.33
N ALA A 759 16.27 25.44 6.32
CA ALA A 759 17.41 24.90 5.57
C ALA A 759 17.18 24.84 4.04
N ALA A 760 15.93 24.72 3.58
CA ALA A 760 15.54 24.77 2.18
C ALA A 760 14.14 25.40 2.04
N GLY A 761 13.97 26.36 1.14
CA GLY A 761 12.69 27.06 0.95
C GLY A 761 11.69 26.32 0.07
N GLN A 762 12.15 25.35 -0.74
CA GLN A 762 11.33 24.65 -1.71
C GLN A 762 11.21 23.16 -1.37
N LEU A 763 10.01 22.62 -1.55
CA LEU A 763 9.71 21.23 -1.24
C LEU A 763 8.55 20.72 -2.09
N THR A 764 8.57 19.43 -2.42
CA THR A 764 7.44 18.74 -3.05
C THR A 764 7.04 17.56 -2.17
N VAL A 765 5.74 17.39 -1.94
CA VAL A 765 5.19 16.35 -1.08
C VAL A 765 4.06 15.64 -1.83
N ALA A 766 4.29 14.38 -2.20
CA ALA A 766 3.29 13.55 -2.87
C ALA A 766 2.04 13.32 -1.99
N PRO A 767 0.86 13.01 -2.56
CA PRO A 767 -0.37 12.72 -1.82
C PRO A 767 -0.16 11.71 -0.69
N GLY A 768 -0.72 11.99 0.49
CA GLY A 768 -0.62 11.17 1.70
C GLY A 768 0.78 11.08 2.31
N LYS A 769 1.81 11.69 1.71
CA LYS A 769 3.18 11.68 2.23
C LYS A 769 3.43 12.88 3.14
N SER A 770 4.49 12.75 3.93
CA SER A 770 5.02 13.82 4.77
C SER A 770 6.47 14.07 4.40
N SER A 771 6.91 15.31 4.57
CA SER A 771 8.30 15.68 4.44
C SER A 771 8.70 16.65 5.55
N ALA A 772 9.92 16.50 6.04
CA ALA A 772 10.42 17.27 7.17
C ALA A 772 11.12 18.55 6.66
N LEU A 773 10.67 19.72 7.15
CA LEU A 773 11.38 20.97 6.97
C LEU A 773 12.16 21.30 8.25
N LYS A 774 13.48 21.32 8.14
CA LYS A 774 14.39 21.67 9.24
C LYS A 774 14.41 23.18 9.48
N MET A 775 14.05 23.58 10.69
CA MET A 775 14.11 24.95 11.19
C MET A 775 15.25 25.10 12.19
N THR A 776 15.92 26.25 12.15
CA THR A 776 17.00 26.60 13.07
C THR A 776 16.65 27.87 13.83
N PHE A 777 16.98 27.90 15.12
CA PHE A 777 16.88 29.05 16.00
C PHE A 777 18.25 29.31 16.63
N GLN A 778 18.75 30.54 16.56
CA GLN A 778 19.99 30.94 17.22
C GLN A 778 19.78 32.27 17.98
N PRO A 779 19.65 32.22 19.31
CA PRO A 779 19.55 33.43 20.13
C PRO A 779 20.91 34.09 20.33
N ASP A 780 20.95 35.42 20.36
CA ASP A 780 22.12 36.23 20.73
C ASP A 780 22.03 36.84 22.15
N ASP A 781 20.88 36.68 22.82
CA ASP A 781 20.63 37.10 24.21
C ASP A 781 19.64 36.10 24.89
N THR A 782 19.47 36.23 26.21
CA THR A 782 18.58 35.44 27.07
C THR A 782 17.08 35.81 26.97
N LEU A 783 16.75 36.66 26.00
CA LEU A 783 15.39 37.16 25.74
C LEU A 783 14.50 36.07 25.10
N LEU A 784 13.20 36.34 25.11
CA LEU A 784 12.19 35.57 24.38
C LEU A 784 12.03 36.13 22.97
N TYR A 785 12.26 35.30 21.95
CA TYR A 785 12.12 35.64 20.54
C TYR A 785 10.81 35.05 20.00
N ARG A 786 10.11 35.83 19.19
CA ARG A 786 8.87 35.42 18.50
C ARG A 786 8.94 35.84 17.04
N ASP A 787 8.50 34.96 16.16
CA ASP A 787 8.43 35.21 14.72
C ASP A 787 7.30 34.38 14.08
N THR A 788 7.13 34.45 12.77
CA THR A 788 6.16 33.64 12.01
C THR A 788 6.80 33.15 10.72
N LEU A 789 6.88 31.82 10.58
CA LEU A 789 7.23 31.16 9.32
C LEU A 789 6.03 31.24 8.37
N ARG A 790 6.27 31.70 7.13
CA ARG A 790 5.29 31.69 6.05
C ARG A 790 5.72 30.69 4.99
N LEU A 791 4.89 29.68 4.75
CA LEU A 791 5.05 28.68 3.69
C LEU A 791 4.14 29.07 2.53
N TYR A 792 4.70 29.30 1.35
CA TYR A 792 3.94 29.60 0.13
C TYR A 792 3.72 28.32 -0.64
N SER A 793 2.48 27.95 -0.92
CA SER A 793 2.12 26.68 -1.54
C SER A 793 1.04 26.78 -2.61
N ASP A 794 0.81 25.68 -3.32
CA ASP A 794 -0.27 25.47 -4.30
C ASP A 794 -1.56 24.87 -3.71
N ASP A 795 -1.65 24.69 -2.38
CA ASP A 795 -2.91 24.36 -1.69
C ASP A 795 -3.95 25.47 -1.94
N PRO A 796 -5.08 25.19 -2.63
CA PRO A 796 -6.09 26.18 -2.99
C PRO A 796 -6.76 26.84 -1.78
N THR A 797 -6.77 26.16 -0.63
CA THR A 797 -7.32 26.67 0.64
C THR A 797 -6.27 27.36 1.52
N HIS A 798 -4.98 27.11 1.28
CA HIS A 798 -3.86 27.64 2.05
C HIS A 798 -2.65 28.02 1.18
N LEU A 799 -2.82 28.97 0.25
CA LEU A 799 -1.71 29.49 -0.56
C LEU A 799 -0.55 30.06 0.28
N VAL A 800 -0.85 30.51 1.51
CA VAL A 800 0.15 30.90 2.51
C VAL A 800 -0.20 30.30 3.87
N PHE A 801 0.54 29.28 4.29
CA PHE A 801 0.40 28.68 5.62
C PHE A 801 1.34 29.37 6.63
N GLN A 802 0.82 29.72 7.81
CA GLN A 802 1.57 30.46 8.84
C GLN A 802 1.83 29.60 10.08
N VAL A 803 3.10 29.49 10.47
CA VAL A 803 3.51 28.78 11.69
C VAL A 803 4.15 29.79 12.66
N PRO A 804 3.53 30.06 13.83
CA PRO A 804 4.14 30.88 14.85
C PRO A 804 5.39 30.20 15.42
N LEU A 805 6.46 30.96 15.58
CA LEU A 805 7.76 30.53 16.11
C LEU A 805 8.00 31.20 17.45
N GLU A 806 8.46 30.44 18.44
CA GLU A 806 8.91 30.97 19.74
C GLU A 806 10.21 30.27 20.16
N GLY A 807 11.15 31.01 20.76
CA GLY A 807 12.40 30.45 21.28
C GLY A 807 13.03 31.38 22.32
N ARG A 808 13.77 30.81 23.28
CA ARG A 808 14.42 31.59 24.35
C ARG A 808 15.90 31.23 24.49
N GLY A 809 16.74 32.25 24.62
CA GLY A 809 18.16 32.07 24.95
C GLY A 809 18.37 31.75 26.43
N VAL A 810 19.34 30.87 26.72
CA VAL A 810 19.85 30.60 28.07
C VAL A 810 21.38 30.63 28.10
N LEU A 811 21.96 30.85 29.27
CA LEU A 811 23.42 30.85 29.43
C LEU A 811 23.94 29.41 29.46
N ALA A 812 25.09 29.16 28.83
CA ALA A 812 25.73 27.84 28.78
C ALA A 812 26.49 27.52 30.09
N PRO A 813 26.48 26.25 30.55
CA PRO A 813 27.46 25.75 31.52
C PRO A 813 28.84 25.52 30.85
N ASP A 814 29.88 25.29 31.66
CA ASP A 814 31.25 24.94 31.22
C ASP A 814 31.76 23.84 32.16
N ILE A 815 31.84 22.60 31.68
CA ILE A 815 32.17 21.40 32.47
C ILE A 815 33.68 21.19 32.61
N GLN A 816 34.16 20.93 33.83
CA GLN A 816 35.56 20.60 34.09
C GLN A 816 35.71 19.52 35.17
N LEU A 817 36.76 18.69 35.07
CA LEU A 817 37.09 17.66 36.08
C LEU A 817 38.28 18.09 36.92
N SER A 818 38.27 17.77 38.22
CA SER A 818 39.39 18.08 39.11
C SER A 818 40.63 17.21 38.91
N VAL A 819 40.52 16.11 38.16
CA VAL A 819 41.58 15.14 37.90
C VAL A 819 41.46 14.60 36.47
N ASP A 820 42.59 14.17 35.90
CA ASP A 820 42.66 13.59 34.55
C ASP A 820 42.55 12.06 34.54
N SER A 821 42.76 11.38 35.67
CA SER A 821 42.60 9.92 35.84
C SER A 821 42.54 9.50 37.31
N ILE A 822 42.10 8.27 37.58
CA ILE A 822 42.08 7.65 38.92
C ILE A 822 42.75 6.27 38.86
N ALA A 823 43.67 5.96 39.78
CA ALA A 823 44.30 4.64 39.90
C ALA A 823 44.31 4.14 41.35
N VAL A 824 43.96 2.86 41.58
CA VAL A 824 43.94 2.22 42.90
C VAL A 824 44.58 0.83 42.88
N THR A 825 45.15 0.40 44.02
CA THR A 825 45.71 -0.96 44.20
C THR A 825 45.12 -1.59 45.45
N LEU A 826 44.54 -2.79 45.34
CA LEU A 826 43.75 -3.46 46.40
C LEU A 826 44.18 -4.93 46.57
N LEU A 827 44.02 -5.48 47.79
CA LEU A 827 44.23 -6.90 48.04
C LEU A 827 43.03 -7.73 47.52
N PRO A 828 43.18 -9.05 47.30
CA PRO A 828 42.04 -9.92 47.01
C PRO A 828 40.98 -9.83 48.11
N THR A 829 39.71 -9.66 47.73
CA THR A 829 38.52 -9.46 48.60
C THR A 829 38.35 -8.08 49.28
N ASP A 830 39.24 -7.11 49.04
CA ASP A 830 39.08 -5.73 49.50
C ASP A 830 38.02 -4.92 48.72
N SER A 831 37.60 -3.82 49.33
CA SER A 831 36.86 -2.72 48.71
C SER A 831 37.49 -1.38 49.08
N SER A 832 37.36 -0.37 48.21
CA SER A 832 37.87 0.99 48.45
C SER A 832 36.98 2.04 47.79
N GLU A 833 37.14 3.30 48.17
CA GLU A 833 36.49 4.43 47.52
C GLU A 833 37.53 5.44 47.01
N ALA A 834 37.24 6.13 45.91
CA ALA A 834 37.98 7.30 45.42
C ALA A 834 36.98 8.40 45.05
N VAL A 835 37.41 9.67 45.06
CA VAL A 835 36.53 10.80 44.73
C VAL A 835 37.20 11.76 43.74
N PHE A 836 36.38 12.45 42.94
CA PHE A 836 36.79 13.60 42.14
C PHE A 836 35.68 14.65 42.12
N ASP A 837 36.01 15.91 41.84
CA ASP A 837 35.03 16.98 41.72
C ASP A 837 34.71 17.27 40.25
N LEU A 838 33.42 17.27 39.94
CA LEU A 838 32.84 17.78 38.70
C LEU A 838 32.49 19.26 38.88
N GLN A 839 33.11 20.15 38.09
CA GLN A 839 33.00 21.60 38.23
C GLN A 839 32.18 22.18 37.08
N ASN A 840 31.37 23.20 37.40
CA ASN A 840 30.69 24.03 36.42
C ASN A 840 31.27 25.45 36.48
N THR A 841 32.15 25.78 35.56
CA THR A 841 32.78 27.11 35.45
C THR A 841 31.99 28.07 34.54
N GLY A 842 30.84 27.62 34.02
CA GLY A 842 29.98 28.39 33.14
C GLY A 842 28.99 29.26 33.90
N ALA A 843 28.10 29.91 33.13
CA ALA A 843 27.09 30.82 33.66
C ALA A 843 25.69 30.20 33.76
N GLY A 844 25.44 29.07 33.08
CA GLY A 844 24.24 28.24 33.21
C GLY A 844 24.41 27.05 34.16
N PRO A 845 23.34 26.43 34.67
CA PRO A 845 23.44 25.20 35.46
C PRO A 845 23.87 24.00 34.59
N LEU A 846 24.83 23.23 35.10
CA LEU A 846 25.35 22.02 34.46
C LEU A 846 24.57 20.81 34.95
N ASN A 847 23.83 20.14 34.07
CA ASN A 847 23.21 18.85 34.34
C ASN A 847 24.10 17.76 33.75
N PHE A 848 24.35 16.70 34.51
CA PHE A 848 25.20 15.61 34.06
C PHE A 848 24.61 14.23 34.38
N GLY A 849 25.00 13.24 33.58
CA GLY A 849 24.93 11.82 33.88
C GLY A 849 26.35 11.25 34.01
N ALA A 850 26.56 10.26 34.87
CA ALA A 850 27.83 9.60 35.09
C ALA A 850 27.61 8.08 35.12
N ARG A 851 28.38 7.35 34.30
CA ARG A 851 28.36 5.88 34.28
C ARG A 851 29.77 5.32 34.12
N ILE A 852 29.93 4.06 34.51
CA ILE A 852 31.15 3.31 34.24
C ILE A 852 31.05 2.77 32.81
N THR A 853 32.09 3.01 32.01
CA THR A 853 32.26 2.44 30.67
C THR A 853 33.61 1.73 30.57
N SER A 854 33.77 0.89 29.55
CA SER A 854 35.06 0.27 29.25
C SER A 854 36.04 1.31 28.72
N PHE A 855 37.31 1.21 29.12
CA PHE A 855 38.37 2.14 28.71
C PHE A 855 39.69 1.39 28.60
N LEU A 856 40.48 1.69 27.57
CA LEU A 856 41.83 1.17 27.39
C LEU A 856 42.79 2.33 27.13
N PRO A 857 43.89 2.45 27.91
CA PRO A 857 44.88 3.50 27.68
C PRO A 857 45.50 3.38 26.27
N GLY A 858 45.39 4.46 25.48
CA GLY A 858 46.14 4.61 24.23
C GLY A 858 45.45 4.14 22.93
N LYS A 859 44.16 3.82 22.94
CA LYS A 859 43.36 3.62 21.73
C LYS A 859 42.04 4.37 21.85
N GLU A 860 41.76 5.30 20.93
CA GLU A 860 40.38 5.70 20.64
C GLU A 860 40.00 5.28 19.22
N ASP A 861 38.79 4.73 19.17
CA ASP A 861 37.99 4.22 18.06
C ASP A 861 38.51 3.02 17.23
N GLY A 862 37.87 1.85 17.46
CA GLY A 862 37.65 0.82 16.43
C GLY A 862 38.81 -0.09 16.02
N GLY A 863 39.45 -0.83 16.94
CA GLY A 863 40.41 -1.87 16.55
C GLY A 863 40.84 -2.83 17.67
N VAL A 864 40.39 -4.08 17.55
CA VAL A 864 40.45 -5.22 18.50
C VAL A 864 41.84 -5.56 19.10
N ALA A 865 41.73 -6.30 20.21
CA ALA A 865 42.68 -7.08 21.01
C ALA A 865 43.40 -6.28 22.13
N VAL A 866 43.31 -6.70 23.41
CA VAL A 866 43.41 -8.09 23.89
C VAL A 866 42.45 -8.41 25.06
N ASN A 867 41.80 -9.58 24.95
CA ASN A 867 41.15 -10.44 25.97
C ASN A 867 39.94 -9.90 26.74
N GLY A 868 38.76 -10.27 26.22
CA GLY A 868 37.48 -10.18 26.91
C GLY A 868 36.47 -9.12 26.46
N GLY A 869 36.68 -8.54 25.27
CA GLY A 869 35.90 -7.44 24.69
C GLY A 869 34.41 -7.44 25.07
N GLY A 870 33.95 -6.31 25.62
CA GLY A 870 32.58 -6.16 26.07
C GLY A 870 31.66 -5.41 25.11
N ASP A 871 30.36 -5.49 25.37
CA ASP A 871 29.31 -4.82 24.61
C ASP A 871 28.79 -3.55 25.32
N ALA A 872 27.87 -2.80 24.69
CA ALA A 872 27.35 -1.56 25.29
C ALA A 872 26.40 -1.81 26.47
N PHE A 873 26.04 -3.08 26.73
CA PHE A 873 25.22 -3.54 27.85
C PHE A 873 26.07 -4.02 29.04
N GLY A 874 27.40 -4.01 28.91
CA GLY A 874 28.34 -4.32 29.96
C GLY A 874 28.63 -5.80 30.13
N HIS A 875 28.26 -6.65 29.16
CA HIS A 875 28.77 -8.02 29.12
C HIS A 875 30.24 -7.98 28.73
N VAL A 876 31.05 -8.81 29.35
CA VAL A 876 32.46 -9.05 29.04
C VAL A 876 32.68 -10.56 28.99
N TRP A 877 33.77 -11.01 28.36
CA TRP A 877 34.13 -12.42 28.36
C TRP A 877 35.56 -12.68 28.85
N LEU A 878 35.86 -13.92 29.23
CA LEU A 878 37.19 -14.34 29.67
C LEU A 878 37.33 -15.84 29.39
N ASP A 879 38.47 -16.27 28.85
CA ASP A 879 38.72 -17.69 28.58
C ASP A 879 39.71 -18.33 29.55
N SER A 880 39.73 -19.67 29.61
CA SER A 880 40.52 -20.45 30.56
C SER A 880 42.03 -20.46 30.28
N ASP A 881 42.47 -20.04 29.10
CA ASP A 881 43.88 -19.96 28.74
C ASP A 881 44.52 -18.67 29.27
N GLU A 882 43.67 -17.74 29.72
CA GLU A 882 44.05 -16.47 30.30
C GLU A 882 44.22 -16.57 31.83
N PRO A 883 45.21 -15.86 32.42
CA PRO A 883 45.33 -15.76 33.88
C PRO A 883 44.05 -15.21 34.53
N GLY A 884 43.43 -16.00 35.40
CA GLY A 884 42.15 -15.65 36.03
C GLY A 884 40.91 -16.12 35.27
N GLY A 885 41.09 -16.83 34.15
CA GLY A 885 40.07 -17.49 33.36
C GLY A 885 39.19 -18.47 34.14
N PRO A 886 37.97 -18.78 33.62
CA PRO A 886 37.12 -19.80 34.23
C PRO A 886 37.82 -21.17 34.22
N ALA A 887 37.59 -21.97 35.26
CA ALA A 887 38.05 -23.35 35.26
C ALA A 887 37.22 -24.20 34.27
N PHE A 888 37.90 -24.98 33.43
CA PHE A 888 37.23 -26.02 32.65
C PHE A 888 36.64 -27.09 33.59
N SER A 889 35.32 -27.26 33.54
CA SER A 889 34.56 -28.14 34.43
C SER A 889 33.42 -28.80 33.65
N TRP A 890 33.73 -29.93 33.03
CA TRP A 890 32.83 -30.61 32.12
C TRP A 890 31.67 -31.30 32.85
N VAL A 891 30.48 -31.25 32.24
CA VAL A 891 29.29 -31.94 32.72
C VAL A 891 28.81 -32.86 31.61
N ASP A 892 28.99 -34.17 31.77
CA ASP A 892 28.58 -35.12 30.75
C ASP A 892 27.07 -35.44 30.86
N LEU A 893 26.31 -35.10 29.82
CA LEU A 893 24.89 -35.43 29.69
C LEU A 893 24.66 -36.73 28.92
N SER A 894 25.71 -37.33 28.33
CA SER A 894 25.61 -38.55 27.53
C SER A 894 25.56 -39.83 28.38
N ASP A 895 25.79 -39.73 29.69
CA ASP A 895 25.73 -40.81 30.69
C ASP A 895 24.30 -41.23 31.08
N GLY A 896 23.28 -40.62 30.46
CA GLY A 896 21.87 -40.82 30.76
C GLY A 896 21.26 -39.77 31.68
N SER A 897 22.04 -38.78 32.14
CA SER A 897 21.54 -37.65 32.93
C SER A 897 20.87 -36.54 32.08
N GLY A 898 21.09 -36.51 30.76
CA GLY A 898 20.50 -35.56 29.82
C GLY A 898 19.19 -36.02 29.16
N THR A 899 18.36 -35.06 28.75
CA THR A 899 17.20 -35.27 27.88
C THR A 899 17.58 -34.98 26.43
N GLU A 900 17.37 -35.94 25.54
CA GLU A 900 17.69 -35.80 24.10
C GLU A 900 16.68 -34.88 23.39
N ILE A 901 17.18 -33.97 22.56
CA ILE A 901 16.38 -33.07 21.73
C ILE A 901 16.17 -33.75 20.37
N SER A 902 14.90 -33.99 20.01
CA SER A 902 14.54 -34.51 18.69
C SER A 902 14.39 -33.38 17.67
N PHE A 903 15.02 -33.55 16.51
CA PHE A 903 14.94 -32.63 15.37
C PHE A 903 14.20 -33.26 14.19
N SER A 904 13.48 -32.44 13.43
CA SER A 904 12.74 -32.90 12.24
C SER A 904 13.61 -33.11 11.01
N SER A 905 14.80 -32.49 10.95
CA SER A 905 15.76 -32.60 9.85
C SER A 905 17.17 -32.19 10.31
N SER A 906 18.17 -32.26 9.41
CA SER A 906 19.55 -31.83 9.68
C SER A 906 19.72 -30.31 9.82
N ASN A 907 18.80 -29.51 9.27
CA ASN A 907 18.74 -28.06 9.45
C ASN A 907 17.44 -27.70 10.18
N ALA A 908 17.48 -27.79 11.50
CA ALA A 908 16.29 -27.63 12.32
C ALA A 908 16.59 -26.87 13.61
N ILE A 909 15.53 -26.32 14.18
CA ILE A 909 15.53 -25.69 15.49
C ILE A 909 14.49 -26.41 16.36
N SER A 910 14.77 -26.57 17.65
CA SER A 910 13.88 -27.28 18.57
C SER A 910 12.56 -26.52 18.79
N ASN A 911 11.55 -27.22 19.31
CA ASN A 911 10.44 -26.58 20.04
C ASN A 911 10.99 -25.79 21.25
N PRO A 912 10.23 -24.81 21.81
CA PRO A 912 10.67 -24.08 23.00
C PRO A 912 10.92 -25.05 24.15
N ILE A 913 12.07 -24.88 24.81
CA ILE A 913 12.47 -25.63 25.98
C ILE A 913 12.44 -24.67 27.16
N ASP A 914 11.62 -25.00 28.14
CA ASP A 914 11.50 -24.26 29.39
C ASP A 914 12.81 -24.34 30.19
N LEU A 915 13.33 -23.19 30.63
CA LEU A 915 14.60 -23.08 31.36
C LEU A 915 14.49 -23.49 32.83
N GLY A 916 13.30 -23.36 33.42
CA GLY A 916 13.04 -23.53 34.86
C GLY A 916 13.34 -22.29 35.71
N PHE A 917 13.87 -21.21 35.12
CA PHE A 917 14.15 -19.93 35.77
C PHE A 917 14.18 -18.78 34.75
N ASP A 918 14.14 -17.54 35.24
CA ASP A 918 14.29 -16.32 34.44
C ASP A 918 15.77 -16.09 34.14
N PHE A 919 16.15 -16.18 32.86
CA PHE A 919 17.50 -15.87 32.39
C PHE A 919 17.53 -14.47 31.77
N ALA A 920 18.35 -13.57 32.31
CA ALA A 920 18.47 -12.20 31.81
C ALA A 920 19.57 -12.07 30.74
N LEU A 921 19.24 -11.54 29.57
CA LEU A 921 20.17 -11.23 28.48
C LEU A 921 19.78 -9.90 27.81
N TYR A 922 20.72 -8.95 27.70
CA TYR A 922 20.48 -7.58 27.21
C TYR A 922 19.26 -6.89 27.85
N ASP A 923 19.19 -6.96 29.19
CA ASP A 923 18.12 -6.36 30.01
C ASP A 923 16.70 -6.89 29.74
N GLN A 924 16.57 -8.04 29.08
CA GLN A 924 15.32 -8.79 28.91
C GLN A 924 15.39 -10.14 29.62
N ALA A 925 14.30 -10.54 30.28
CA ALA A 925 14.20 -11.83 30.97
C ALA A 925 13.52 -12.86 30.06
N TYR A 926 14.11 -14.05 29.97
CA TYR A 926 13.61 -15.15 29.17
C TYR A 926 13.40 -16.40 30.02
N HIS A 927 12.30 -17.11 29.77
CA HIS A 927 11.92 -18.34 30.49
C HIS A 927 12.02 -19.60 29.62
N GLN A 928 12.20 -19.43 28.32
CA GLN A 928 12.30 -20.52 27.35
C GLN A 928 13.36 -20.18 26.29
N LEU A 929 14.00 -21.20 25.74
CA LEU A 929 14.90 -21.07 24.60
C LEU A 929 14.64 -22.13 23.53
N ARG A 930 15.28 -21.97 22.38
CA ARG A 930 15.32 -22.97 21.31
C ARG A 930 16.77 -23.28 20.94
N VAL A 931 17.05 -24.54 20.65
CA VAL A 931 18.38 -25.04 20.31
C VAL A 931 18.40 -25.40 18.82
N CYS A 932 19.43 -24.97 18.08
CA CYS A 932 19.59 -25.29 16.66
C CYS A 932 20.59 -26.43 16.45
N THR A 933 20.38 -27.23 15.41
CA THR A 933 21.34 -28.26 14.97
C THR A 933 22.71 -27.65 14.63
N ASN A 934 22.72 -26.40 14.15
CA ASN A 934 23.88 -25.63 13.69
C ASN A 934 24.73 -24.98 14.81
N GLY A 935 24.69 -25.52 16.03
CA GLY A 935 25.64 -25.15 17.10
C GLY A 935 25.38 -23.81 17.82
N TRP A 936 24.12 -23.36 17.84
CA TRP A 936 23.69 -22.15 18.52
C TRP A 936 22.30 -22.26 19.16
N LEU A 937 21.96 -21.32 20.04
CA LEU A 937 20.63 -21.21 20.66
C LEU A 937 20.10 -19.76 20.64
N SER A 938 18.78 -19.61 20.69
CA SER A 938 18.09 -18.31 20.69
C SER A 938 16.82 -18.36 21.54
N PHE A 939 16.39 -17.19 22.01
CA PHE A 939 15.20 -17.03 22.84
C PHE A 939 13.96 -16.53 22.06
N THR A 940 14.13 -16.04 20.83
CA THR A 940 13.06 -15.33 20.09
C THR A 940 12.88 -15.76 18.63
N THR A 941 13.86 -16.42 18.01
CA THR A 941 13.84 -16.72 16.57
C THR A 941 13.41 -18.15 16.22
N PHE A 942 12.97 -18.33 14.97
CA PHE A 942 12.72 -19.63 14.32
C PHE A 942 13.73 -19.93 13.21
N SER A 943 14.78 -19.11 13.08
CA SER A 943 15.82 -19.31 12.06
C SER A 943 16.48 -20.68 12.21
N VAL A 944 16.93 -21.23 11.09
CA VAL A 944 17.78 -22.43 11.03
C VAL A 944 19.11 -22.15 10.35
N SER A 945 19.52 -20.86 10.33
CA SER A 945 20.70 -20.42 9.59
C SER A 945 21.97 -21.18 9.99
N PHE A 946 22.65 -21.70 9.00
CA PHE A 946 23.99 -22.26 9.08
C PHE A 946 25.07 -21.26 8.62
N ASN A 947 24.68 -20.12 8.03
CA ASN A 947 25.61 -19.11 7.52
C ASN A 947 26.07 -18.22 8.67
N ASN A 948 27.21 -18.56 9.27
CA ASN A 948 27.79 -17.83 10.38
C ASN A 948 28.37 -16.48 9.93
N VAL A 949 28.20 -15.45 10.78
CA VAL A 949 28.71 -14.09 10.56
C VAL A 949 29.36 -13.57 11.85
N PRO A 950 30.22 -12.53 11.82
CA PRO A 950 30.66 -11.87 13.05
C PRO A 950 29.46 -11.18 13.73
N LEU A 951 29.48 -11.13 15.05
CA LEU A 951 28.48 -10.50 15.92
C LEU A 951 29.00 -9.18 16.51
N PRO A 952 28.14 -8.17 16.70
CA PRO A 952 26.70 -8.18 16.42
C PRO A 952 26.40 -7.98 14.92
N ASN A 953 25.32 -8.60 14.42
CA ASN A 953 24.88 -8.46 13.04
C ASN A 953 23.36 -8.64 12.90
N PRO A 954 22.63 -7.70 12.27
CA PRO A 954 21.17 -7.80 12.07
C PRO A 954 20.72 -8.99 11.22
N LEU A 955 21.62 -9.61 10.45
CA LEU A 955 21.35 -10.81 9.64
C LEU A 955 21.58 -12.12 10.40
N ALA A 956 22.23 -12.08 11.58
CA ALA A 956 22.37 -13.23 12.45
C ALA A 956 21.04 -13.55 13.17
N PRO A 957 20.83 -14.79 13.64
CA PRO A 957 19.68 -15.12 14.47
C PRO A 957 19.53 -14.15 15.66
N ARG A 958 18.29 -13.76 15.97
CA ARG A 958 18.00 -12.75 17.00
C ARG A 958 18.20 -13.31 18.40
N THR A 959 18.63 -12.47 19.35
CA THR A 959 18.86 -12.84 20.76
C THR A 959 19.60 -14.17 20.89
N LEU A 960 20.87 -14.17 20.47
CA LEU A 960 21.63 -15.35 20.10
C LEU A 960 22.78 -15.61 21.08
N ILE A 961 22.98 -16.89 21.42
CA ILE A 961 24.21 -17.40 22.02
C ILE A 961 24.79 -18.46 21.09
N ALA A 962 25.99 -18.20 20.57
CA ALA A 962 26.70 -19.06 19.64
C ALA A 962 27.93 -19.67 20.35
N PRO A 963 27.85 -20.89 20.92
CA PRO A 963 29.01 -21.64 21.40
C PRO A 963 29.90 -22.15 20.27
N LEU A 964 29.33 -22.53 19.11
CA LEU A 964 30.08 -22.98 17.93
C LEU A 964 29.17 -22.94 16.69
N TRP A 965 28.77 -21.75 16.25
CA TRP A 965 27.84 -21.59 15.13
C TRP A 965 28.52 -21.84 13.78
N ASP A 966 28.10 -22.90 13.10
CA ASP A 966 28.52 -23.29 11.74
C ASP A 966 27.44 -24.20 11.12
N ASN A 967 27.65 -24.68 9.90
CA ASN A 967 26.87 -25.75 9.27
C ASN A 967 27.20 -27.12 9.89
N LEU A 968 26.58 -27.43 11.03
CA LEU A 968 26.80 -28.69 11.74
C LEU A 968 25.77 -29.76 11.33
N GLU A 969 26.26 -30.98 11.15
CA GLU A 969 25.49 -32.16 10.81
C GLU A 969 25.32 -33.09 12.02
N ILE A 970 24.08 -33.48 12.27
CA ILE A 970 23.71 -34.53 13.24
C ILE A 970 23.70 -35.88 12.52
N GLN A 971 24.66 -36.74 12.84
CA GLN A 971 24.77 -38.10 12.29
C GLN A 971 24.14 -39.14 13.24
N SER A 972 24.16 -40.41 12.85
CA SER A 972 23.53 -41.50 13.61
C SER A 972 24.15 -41.75 15.00
N ASP A 973 25.37 -41.28 15.25
CA ASP A 973 26.04 -41.33 16.54
C ASP A 973 26.10 -39.97 17.26
N SER A 974 25.50 -38.93 16.67
CA SER A 974 25.38 -37.60 17.26
C SER A 974 24.17 -37.52 18.19
N LYS A 975 24.28 -36.75 19.28
CA LYS A 975 23.15 -36.41 20.15
C LYS A 975 23.23 -34.95 20.58
N VAL A 976 22.10 -34.25 20.61
CA VAL A 976 22.00 -32.96 21.30
C VAL A 976 21.12 -33.16 22.52
N LEU A 977 21.65 -32.82 23.70
CA LEU A 977 21.01 -33.08 24.98
C LEU A 977 20.88 -31.78 25.77
N TYR A 978 19.88 -31.72 26.65
CA TYR A 978 19.80 -30.67 27.66
C TYR A 978 19.53 -31.25 29.06
N ARG A 979 19.90 -30.51 30.09
CA ARG A 979 19.55 -30.80 31.49
C ARG A 979 19.21 -29.52 32.22
N LYS A 980 18.19 -29.58 33.08
CA LYS A 980 17.78 -28.48 33.96
C LYS A 980 18.24 -28.79 35.38
N ASP A 981 19.07 -27.94 35.94
CA ASP A 981 19.48 -27.97 37.35
C ASP A 981 18.81 -26.74 38.05
N PRO A 982 18.73 -26.69 39.40
CA PRO A 982 18.05 -25.58 40.10
C PRO A 982 18.65 -24.18 39.86
N ASP A 983 19.95 -24.10 39.57
CA ASP A 983 20.73 -22.87 39.45
C ASP A 983 21.32 -22.65 38.04
N ARG A 984 21.12 -23.62 37.13
CA ARG A 984 21.69 -23.58 35.77
C ARG A 984 20.94 -24.46 34.77
N PHE A 985 21.07 -24.12 33.49
CA PHE A 985 20.56 -24.87 32.35
C PHE A 985 21.71 -25.24 31.41
N ILE A 986 21.82 -26.52 31.02
CA ILE A 986 22.96 -27.02 30.24
C ILE A 986 22.45 -27.58 28.91
N VAL A 987 23.10 -27.21 27.81
CA VAL A 987 22.90 -27.82 26.48
C VAL A 987 24.22 -28.38 25.97
N GLN A 988 24.25 -29.65 25.62
CA GLN A 988 25.42 -30.36 25.08
C GLN A 988 25.16 -30.82 23.65
N TRP A 989 26.01 -30.42 22.71
CA TRP A 989 26.15 -31.08 21.41
C TRP A 989 27.22 -32.15 21.55
N ASN A 990 26.83 -33.41 21.43
CA ASN A 990 27.69 -34.56 21.61
C ASN A 990 27.95 -35.24 20.26
N ARG A 991 29.22 -35.29 19.87
CA ARG A 991 29.69 -35.92 18.63
C ARG A 991 29.00 -35.41 17.36
N VAL A 992 28.88 -34.09 17.21
CA VAL A 992 28.36 -33.46 15.98
C VAL A 992 29.50 -33.23 14.98
N TYR A 993 29.19 -33.06 13.70
CA TYR A 993 30.20 -32.95 12.64
C TYR A 993 30.03 -31.64 11.88
N SER A 994 31.09 -31.04 11.37
CA SER A 994 30.96 -29.93 10.42
C SER A 994 30.76 -30.48 9.01
N ALA A 995 29.88 -29.86 8.23
CA ALA A 995 29.72 -30.15 6.81
C ALA A 995 31.03 -29.96 6.01
N GLY A 996 32.00 -29.20 6.55
CA GLY A 996 33.36 -29.02 6.00
C GLY A 996 34.30 -30.22 6.19
N GLY A 997 33.86 -31.29 6.88
CA GLY A 997 34.64 -32.53 7.05
C GLY A 997 35.43 -32.65 8.37
N GLY A 998 35.16 -31.78 9.34
CA GLY A 998 35.70 -31.87 10.71
C GLY A 998 34.73 -32.54 11.68
N GLY A 999 35.24 -33.07 12.80
CA GLY A 999 34.46 -33.77 13.83
C GLY A 999 35.00 -35.15 14.21
N PRO A 1000 34.43 -35.81 15.23
CA PRO A 1000 33.31 -35.33 16.04
C PRO A 1000 33.70 -34.17 16.96
N TYR A 1001 32.76 -33.24 17.15
CA TYR A 1001 32.82 -32.13 18.10
C TYR A 1001 31.89 -32.41 19.27
N THR A 1002 32.40 -32.22 20.48
CA THR A 1002 31.64 -32.29 21.72
C THR A 1002 31.88 -31.04 22.54
N PHE A 1003 30.84 -30.22 22.67
CA PHE A 1003 30.85 -28.93 23.35
C PHE A 1003 29.51 -28.66 24.04
N GLN A 1004 29.50 -27.71 24.97
CA GLN A 1004 28.30 -27.34 25.72
C GLN A 1004 28.24 -25.85 26.04
N VAL A 1005 27.03 -25.39 26.33
CA VAL A 1005 26.73 -24.08 26.91
C VAL A 1005 25.98 -24.28 28.22
N ILE A 1006 26.37 -23.51 29.23
CA ILE A 1006 25.77 -23.49 30.57
C ILE A 1006 25.26 -22.07 30.82
N LEU A 1007 23.97 -21.94 31.06
CA LEU A 1007 23.32 -20.69 31.45
C LEU A 1007 23.08 -20.71 32.96
N PHE A 1008 23.61 -19.74 33.69
CA PHE A 1008 23.36 -19.60 35.13
C PHE A 1008 22.23 -18.62 35.40
N GLN A 1009 21.49 -18.83 36.49
CA GLN A 1009 20.38 -17.95 36.87
C GLN A 1009 20.81 -16.49 37.12
N ASP A 1010 22.07 -16.25 37.46
CA ASP A 1010 22.61 -14.90 37.72
C ASP A 1010 23.04 -14.14 36.45
N GLY A 1011 22.81 -14.72 35.27
CA GLY A 1011 23.11 -14.10 33.97
C GLY A 1011 24.49 -14.47 33.40
N ASP A 1012 25.29 -15.26 34.12
CA ASP A 1012 26.56 -15.76 33.60
C ASP A 1012 26.31 -16.85 32.54
N VAL A 1013 27.12 -16.85 31.48
CA VAL A 1013 27.11 -17.87 30.42
C VAL A 1013 28.49 -18.51 30.32
N VAL A 1014 28.56 -19.83 30.36
CA VAL A 1014 29.83 -20.57 30.20
C VAL A 1014 29.77 -21.48 28.99
N LEU A 1015 30.71 -21.32 28.07
CA LEU A 1015 30.92 -22.18 26.90
C LEU A 1015 32.08 -23.13 27.21
N GLN A 1016 31.96 -24.43 26.90
CA GLN A 1016 33.05 -25.40 27.14
C GLN A 1016 33.20 -26.38 25.97
N TYR A 1017 34.45 -26.76 25.70
CA TYR A 1017 34.81 -27.64 24.57
C TYR A 1017 35.58 -28.86 25.09
N LEU A 1018 34.95 -30.04 25.04
CA LEU A 1018 35.58 -31.29 25.52
C LEU A 1018 36.50 -31.89 24.47
N GLN A 1019 36.01 -31.98 23.24
CA GLN A 1019 36.70 -32.66 22.14
C GLN A 1019 36.35 -31.98 20.83
N LEU A 1020 37.36 -31.47 20.13
CA LEU A 1020 37.25 -30.85 18.81
C LEU A 1020 38.24 -31.51 17.86
N ASN A 1021 37.83 -32.58 17.17
CA ASN A 1021 38.71 -33.32 16.26
C ASN A 1021 38.79 -32.64 14.88
N ASN A 1022 39.98 -32.14 14.53
CA ASN A 1022 40.25 -31.39 13.29
C ASN A 1022 39.25 -30.22 13.09
N PRO A 1023 39.18 -29.26 14.03
CA PRO A 1023 38.20 -28.20 13.99
C PRO A 1023 38.45 -27.28 12.78
N ASP A 1024 37.49 -27.22 11.87
CA ASP A 1024 37.44 -26.19 10.84
C ASP A 1024 37.27 -24.83 11.52
N PRO A 1025 38.14 -23.82 11.28
CA PRO A 1025 38.00 -22.52 11.91
C PRO A 1025 36.75 -21.75 11.45
N GLY A 1026 35.99 -22.23 10.47
CA GLY A 1026 34.80 -21.59 9.86
C GLY A 1026 33.57 -21.36 10.76
N TYR A 1027 33.71 -21.26 12.09
CA TYR A 1027 32.61 -21.05 13.03
C TYR A 1027 32.58 -19.63 13.62
N THR A 1028 31.45 -19.27 14.24
CA THR A 1028 31.30 -18.09 15.11
C THR A 1028 31.08 -18.48 16.57
N ILE A 1029 31.76 -17.78 17.49
CA ILE A 1029 31.54 -17.82 18.94
C ILE A 1029 31.19 -16.40 19.41
N GLY A 1030 30.10 -16.23 20.16
CA GLY A 1030 29.70 -14.93 20.70
C GLY A 1030 28.24 -14.82 21.11
N ILE A 1031 27.81 -13.60 21.44
CA ILE A 1031 26.43 -13.29 21.84
C ILE A 1031 25.94 -11.98 21.18
N GLN A 1032 24.63 -11.84 20.99
CA GLN A 1032 24.02 -10.58 20.52
C GLN A 1032 22.58 -10.36 20.98
N ASN A 1033 22.13 -9.11 20.91
CA ASN A 1033 20.78 -8.67 21.26
C ASN A 1033 19.73 -8.99 20.16
N GLU A 1034 18.46 -8.66 20.41
CA GLU A 1034 17.33 -8.91 19.49
C GLU A 1034 17.49 -8.24 18.13
N ALA A 1035 18.01 -7.00 18.11
CA ALA A 1035 18.15 -6.20 16.90
C ALA A 1035 19.43 -6.50 16.09
N GLY A 1036 20.36 -7.30 16.64
CA GLY A 1036 21.68 -7.52 16.05
C GLY A 1036 22.51 -6.23 15.97
N THR A 1037 22.22 -5.27 16.84
CA THR A 1037 22.91 -3.96 16.91
C THR A 1037 23.91 -3.89 18.05
N ASP A 1038 23.84 -4.82 19.00
CA ASP A 1038 24.70 -4.87 20.17
C ASP A 1038 25.07 -6.31 20.54
N GLY A 1039 26.28 -6.48 21.07
CA GLY A 1039 26.91 -7.75 21.39
C GLY A 1039 28.37 -7.82 20.99
N PHE A 1040 28.94 -9.02 21.00
CA PHE A 1040 30.35 -9.22 20.66
C PHE A 1040 30.65 -10.58 20.05
N THR A 1041 31.75 -10.62 19.28
CA THR A 1041 32.37 -11.84 18.75
C THR A 1041 33.56 -12.23 19.62
N VAL A 1042 33.56 -13.46 20.13
CA VAL A 1042 34.73 -14.10 20.75
C VAL A 1042 35.67 -14.61 19.65
N ALA A 1043 35.12 -15.33 18.67
CA ALA A 1043 35.87 -15.78 17.50
C ALA A 1043 34.97 -15.89 16.26
N HIS A 1044 35.50 -15.56 15.08
CA HIS A 1044 34.83 -15.79 13.80
C HIS A 1044 35.87 -16.20 12.75
N ASN A 1045 35.66 -17.33 12.09
CA ASN A 1045 36.51 -17.83 11.00
C ASN A 1045 38.01 -17.91 11.37
N GLN A 1046 38.32 -18.26 12.61
CA GLN A 1046 39.69 -18.32 13.15
C GLN A 1046 39.87 -19.50 14.12
N PRO A 1047 41.08 -20.10 14.19
CA PRO A 1047 41.36 -21.20 15.10
C PRO A 1047 41.45 -20.68 16.55
N TYR A 1048 40.36 -20.85 17.31
CA TYR A 1048 40.26 -20.39 18.69
C TYR A 1048 39.86 -21.52 19.64
N ALA A 1049 38.75 -22.22 19.37
CA ALA A 1049 38.29 -23.30 20.23
C ALA A 1049 39.21 -24.54 20.13
N HIS A 1050 39.61 -25.07 21.30
CA HIS A 1050 40.37 -26.31 21.45
C HIS A 1050 39.90 -27.10 22.66
N ASP A 1051 40.36 -28.35 22.78
CA ASP A 1051 40.04 -29.23 23.89
C ASP A 1051 40.38 -28.57 25.24
N SER A 1052 39.49 -28.76 26.22
CA SER A 1052 39.59 -28.21 27.58
C SER A 1052 39.52 -26.69 27.70
N LEU A 1053 39.06 -25.99 26.65
CA LEU A 1053 38.79 -24.55 26.73
C LEU A 1053 37.44 -24.29 27.42
N ALA A 1054 37.40 -23.28 28.30
CA ALA A 1054 36.18 -22.70 28.84
C ALA A 1054 36.14 -21.18 28.59
N VAL A 1055 34.99 -20.64 28.21
CA VAL A 1055 34.76 -19.19 28.02
C VAL A 1055 33.62 -18.76 28.92
N LEU A 1056 33.88 -17.82 29.82
CA LEU A 1056 32.88 -17.16 30.66
C LEU A 1056 32.45 -15.86 30.01
N ILE A 1057 31.15 -15.58 30.03
CA ILE A 1057 30.54 -14.31 29.66
C ILE A 1057 29.76 -13.82 30.89
N THR A 1058 30.07 -12.61 31.38
CA THR A 1058 29.49 -12.05 32.63
C THR A 1058 29.27 -10.54 32.54
N ARG A 1059 28.43 -9.99 33.44
CA ARG A 1059 28.11 -8.55 33.56
C ARG A 1059 28.55 -7.93 34.90
N LYS A 1060 29.32 -8.63 35.74
CA LYS A 1060 29.70 -8.14 37.09
C LYS A 1060 30.75 -7.01 36.97
N SER A 1061 30.42 -5.79 37.42
CA SER A 1061 31.35 -4.64 37.45
C SER A 1061 32.20 -4.60 38.73
N TRP A 1062 33.50 -4.31 38.63
CA TRP A 1062 34.43 -4.12 39.76
C TRP A 1062 34.45 -2.67 40.29
N VAL A 1063 33.82 -1.73 39.59
CA VAL A 1063 33.69 -0.33 40.01
C VAL A 1063 32.27 0.17 39.82
N SER A 1064 31.83 1.06 40.71
CA SER A 1064 30.55 1.77 40.62
C SER A 1064 30.78 3.26 40.84
N VAL A 1065 29.94 4.10 40.23
CA VAL A 1065 29.98 5.57 40.36
C VAL A 1065 28.71 6.08 41.04
N SER A 1066 28.85 7.06 41.93
CA SER A 1066 27.75 7.71 42.63
C SER A 1066 28.07 9.17 42.95
N PRO A 1067 27.14 10.12 42.76
CA PRO A 1067 25.84 9.92 42.13
C PRO A 1067 25.99 9.72 40.60
N GLN A 1068 25.07 8.96 40.01
CA GLN A 1068 25.06 8.65 38.57
C GLN A 1068 24.44 9.77 37.73
N SER A 1069 23.90 10.80 38.37
CA SER A 1069 23.43 12.03 37.72
C SER A 1069 23.32 13.14 38.75
N GLY A 1070 23.26 14.38 38.28
CA GLY A 1070 23.12 15.54 39.15
C GLY A 1070 23.04 16.85 38.40
N SER A 1071 22.97 17.94 39.17
CA SER A 1071 22.99 19.30 38.66
C SER A 1071 23.95 20.14 39.51
N VAL A 1072 24.90 20.79 38.84
CA VAL A 1072 25.90 21.66 39.46
C VAL A 1072 25.57 23.10 39.10
N ALA A 1073 25.28 23.91 40.11
CA ALA A 1073 25.00 25.33 39.93
C ALA A 1073 26.20 26.06 39.26
N PRO A 1074 25.98 27.21 38.60
CA PRO A 1074 27.08 28.01 38.05
C PRO A 1074 28.15 28.30 39.10
N GLN A 1075 29.42 28.27 38.69
CA GLN A 1075 30.58 28.54 39.55
C GLN A 1075 30.67 27.62 40.79
N SER A 1076 30.15 26.40 40.70
CA SER A 1076 30.11 25.43 41.81
C SER A 1076 30.69 24.08 41.37
N SER A 1077 30.90 23.18 42.34
CA SER A 1077 31.40 21.82 42.10
C SER A 1077 30.56 20.78 42.83
N GLN A 1078 30.55 19.56 42.30
CA GLN A 1078 29.92 18.39 42.91
C GLN A 1078 30.90 17.23 42.99
N THR A 1079 31.05 16.66 44.17
CA THR A 1079 31.91 15.49 44.40
C THR A 1079 31.24 14.21 43.88
N ILE A 1080 31.96 13.45 43.07
CA ILE A 1080 31.60 12.13 42.55
C ILE A 1080 32.46 11.09 43.24
N THR A 1081 31.83 10.01 43.71
CA THR A 1081 32.45 8.89 44.41
C THR A 1081 32.48 7.65 43.53
N LEU A 1082 33.65 7.02 43.44
CA LEU A 1082 33.86 5.70 42.87
C LEU A 1082 34.02 4.68 43.99
N LYS A 1083 33.30 3.56 43.91
CA LYS A 1083 33.50 2.42 44.82
C LYS A 1083 34.03 1.23 44.06
N PHE A 1084 35.14 0.68 44.53
CA PHE A 1084 35.87 -0.45 43.97
C PHE A 1084 35.61 -1.71 44.80
N ARG A 1085 35.51 -2.85 44.15
CA ARG A 1085 35.45 -4.18 44.79
C ARG A 1085 36.33 -5.18 44.04
N THR A 1086 36.97 -6.05 44.79
CA THR A 1086 37.82 -7.13 44.25
C THR A 1086 37.23 -8.51 44.48
N GLN A 1087 36.08 -8.61 45.16
CA GLN A 1087 35.36 -9.87 45.35
C GLN A 1087 34.95 -10.42 43.98
N ASP A 1088 35.33 -11.67 43.70
CA ASP A 1088 35.12 -12.39 42.45
C ASP A 1088 36.00 -11.96 41.26
N PHE A 1089 37.02 -11.11 41.48
CA PHE A 1089 38.00 -10.70 40.44
C PHE A 1089 39.41 -11.26 40.73
N PRO A 1090 40.10 -11.83 39.72
CA PRO A 1090 41.44 -12.39 39.89
C PRO A 1090 42.51 -11.31 40.08
N GLU A 1091 43.71 -11.71 40.48
CA GLU A 1091 44.87 -10.81 40.48
C GLU A 1091 45.15 -10.29 39.06
N GLY A 1092 45.37 -8.99 38.92
CA GLY A 1092 45.48 -8.35 37.61
C GLY A 1092 45.23 -6.85 37.64
N THR A 1093 45.41 -6.19 36.50
CA THR A 1093 45.08 -4.76 36.34
C THR A 1093 43.87 -4.62 35.43
N PHE A 1094 42.88 -3.86 35.91
CA PHE A 1094 41.61 -3.61 35.27
C PHE A 1094 41.50 -2.13 34.92
N TRP A 1095 40.93 -1.84 33.74
CA TRP A 1095 40.74 -0.48 33.24
C TRP A 1095 39.27 -0.21 32.93
N ALA A 1096 38.81 1.00 33.27
CA ALA A 1096 37.48 1.51 32.97
C ALA A 1096 37.56 3.04 32.82
N ALA A 1097 36.47 3.69 32.47
CA ALA A 1097 36.35 5.14 32.59
C ALA A 1097 35.02 5.51 33.21
N VAL A 1098 34.96 6.68 33.84
CA VAL A 1098 33.69 7.37 34.07
C VAL A 1098 33.37 8.14 32.80
N GLU A 1099 32.31 7.76 32.11
CA GLU A 1099 31.72 8.60 31.08
C GLU A 1099 30.74 9.57 31.74
N ILE A 1100 31.00 10.85 31.56
CA ILE A 1100 30.19 11.96 32.06
C ILE A 1100 29.53 12.62 30.87
N THR A 1101 28.23 12.45 30.73
CA THR A 1101 27.43 13.17 29.75
C THR A 1101 26.91 14.46 30.37
N SER A 1102 26.88 15.56 29.63
CA SER A 1102 26.48 16.87 30.17
C SER A 1102 25.68 17.72 29.18
N ASN A 1103 25.02 18.77 29.70
CA ASN A 1103 24.36 19.80 28.87
C ASN A 1103 25.29 20.96 28.49
N ASP A 1104 26.60 20.82 28.61
CA ASP A 1104 27.56 21.74 28.01
C ASP A 1104 27.55 21.56 26.47
N PRO A 1105 27.27 22.63 25.69
CA PRO A 1105 27.22 22.53 24.23
C PRO A 1105 28.59 22.27 23.57
N ASP A 1106 29.69 22.61 24.24
CA ASP A 1106 31.06 22.43 23.72
C ASP A 1106 31.63 21.06 24.12
N GLU A 1107 31.30 20.57 25.33
CA GLU A 1107 31.77 19.29 25.88
C GLU A 1107 30.61 18.40 26.37
N PRO A 1108 29.81 17.82 25.46
CA PRO A 1108 28.63 17.01 25.82
C PRO A 1108 29.00 15.67 26.47
N THR A 1109 30.22 15.17 26.26
CA THR A 1109 30.74 13.94 26.86
C THR A 1109 32.20 14.09 27.27
N LEU A 1110 32.53 13.72 28.51
CA LEU A 1110 33.88 13.62 29.04
C LEU A 1110 34.16 12.19 29.52
N LEU A 1111 35.38 11.70 29.28
CA LEU A 1111 35.85 10.41 29.77
C LEU A 1111 36.92 10.64 30.83
N LEU A 1112 36.71 10.09 32.04
CA LEU A 1112 37.69 10.04 33.11
C LEU A 1112 38.26 8.61 33.24
N PRO A 1113 39.49 8.35 32.78
CA PRO A 1113 40.17 7.06 32.94
C PRO A 1113 40.26 6.58 34.39
N ILE A 1114 40.00 5.29 34.62
CA ILE A 1114 40.09 4.57 35.89
C ILE A 1114 40.95 3.30 35.74
N GLN A 1115 41.85 3.07 36.69
CA GLN A 1115 42.67 1.88 36.81
C GLN A 1115 42.51 1.23 38.19
N MET A 1116 42.36 -0.10 38.25
CA MET A 1116 42.44 -0.87 39.50
C MET A 1116 43.43 -2.02 39.34
N THR A 1117 44.32 -2.22 40.30
CA THR A 1117 45.22 -3.38 40.35
C THR A 1117 44.92 -4.25 41.57
N VAL A 1118 44.67 -5.55 41.36
CA VAL A 1118 44.49 -6.56 42.42
C VAL A 1118 45.79 -7.36 42.55
N SER A 1119 46.43 -7.35 43.72
CA SER A 1119 47.67 -8.10 43.93
C SER A 1119 47.82 -8.57 45.37
N SER A 1120 48.23 -9.83 45.57
CA SER A 1120 48.56 -10.41 46.89
C SER A 1120 49.96 -10.06 47.38
N VAL A 1121 50.79 -9.46 46.52
CA VAL A 1121 52.15 -9.02 46.84
C VAL A 1121 52.15 -7.51 46.89
N VAL A 1122 52.32 -6.94 48.08
CA VAL A 1122 52.64 -5.51 48.21
C VAL A 1122 54.07 -5.32 47.70
N SER A 1123 54.24 -5.11 46.40
CA SER A 1123 55.49 -4.58 45.87
C SER A 1123 55.54 -3.10 46.24
N VAL A 1124 56.36 -2.78 47.25
CA VAL A 1124 56.86 -1.42 47.40
C VAL A 1124 57.88 -1.21 46.28
N ALA A 1125 57.38 -0.74 45.14
CA ALA A 1125 58.20 -0.07 44.15
C ALA A 1125 57.54 1.28 43.88
N GLU A 1126 58.06 2.32 44.55
CA GLU A 1126 58.01 3.66 43.97
C GLU A 1126 58.79 3.61 42.64
N GLU A 1127 58.10 3.31 41.54
CA GLU A 1127 58.56 3.82 40.25
C GLU A 1127 58.27 5.30 40.25
N SER A 1128 59.29 6.10 40.57
CA SER A 1128 59.29 7.52 40.29
C SER A 1128 58.97 7.70 38.81
N VAL A 1129 57.77 8.17 38.50
CA VAL A 1129 57.41 8.62 37.16
C VAL A 1129 58.41 9.70 36.78
N VAL A 1130 59.33 9.38 35.86
CA VAL A 1130 60.31 10.34 35.36
C VAL A 1130 59.54 11.31 34.48
N LEU A 1131 59.09 12.41 35.09
CA LEU A 1131 58.44 13.48 34.34
C LEU A 1131 59.41 14.05 33.30
N PRO A 1132 58.97 14.23 32.04
CA PRO A 1132 59.82 14.80 31.01
C PRO A 1132 60.31 16.18 31.44
N THR A 1133 61.60 16.47 31.27
CA THR A 1133 62.19 17.77 31.65
C THR A 1133 62.26 18.76 30.50
N THR A 1134 61.83 18.34 29.29
CA THR A 1134 61.86 19.18 28.09
C THR A 1134 60.60 19.04 27.25
N LEU A 1135 60.16 20.15 26.65
CA LEU A 1135 59.09 20.16 25.66
C LEU A 1135 59.63 19.54 24.36
N THR A 1136 59.07 18.40 23.93
CA THR A 1136 59.57 17.65 22.77
C THR A 1136 58.44 17.22 21.86
N LEU A 1137 58.50 17.57 20.57
CA LEU A 1137 57.63 17.02 19.52
C LEU A 1137 58.34 15.91 18.75
N PHE A 1138 57.81 14.70 18.85
CA PHE A 1138 58.34 13.52 18.16
C PHE A 1138 57.85 13.43 16.71
N GLN A 1139 58.53 12.60 15.92
CA GLN A 1139 58.08 12.25 14.59
C GLN A 1139 56.84 11.34 14.68
N ASN A 1140 55.78 11.70 13.96
CA ASN A 1140 54.55 10.93 13.86
C ASN A 1140 54.81 9.53 13.28
N TYR A 1141 54.03 8.55 13.73
CA TYR A 1141 54.13 7.17 13.28
C TYR A 1141 52.73 6.55 13.07
N PRO A 1142 52.49 5.82 11.97
CA PRO A 1142 53.40 5.63 10.82
C PRO A 1142 53.63 6.92 10.03
N ASN A 1143 54.73 6.99 9.24
CA ASN A 1143 55.00 8.07 8.29
C ASN A 1143 55.89 7.54 7.13
N PRO A 1144 55.38 7.39 5.88
CA PRO A 1144 54.04 7.76 5.43
C PRO A 1144 52.91 6.94 6.08
N PHE A 1145 51.68 7.45 6.07
CA PHE A 1145 50.51 6.83 6.72
C PHE A 1145 49.26 6.83 5.83
N ASN A 1146 48.30 5.95 6.12
CA ASN A 1146 47.03 5.80 5.37
C ASN A 1146 45.88 5.29 6.28
N PRO A 1147 44.81 6.07 6.54
CA PRO A 1147 44.77 7.52 6.60
C PRO A 1147 45.11 8.05 8.00
N THR A 1148 45.44 7.18 8.97
CA THR A 1148 45.66 7.56 10.38
C THR A 1148 47.15 7.58 10.79
N THR A 1149 47.56 8.57 11.58
CA THR A 1149 48.91 8.64 12.19
C THR A 1149 48.85 9.22 13.61
N THR A 1150 49.79 8.80 14.46
CA THR A 1150 49.89 9.27 15.85
C THR A 1150 51.01 10.29 15.98
N ILE A 1151 50.70 11.47 16.51
CA ILE A 1151 51.64 12.54 16.85
C ILE A 1151 51.90 12.49 18.36
N ARG A 1152 53.14 12.19 18.76
CA ARG A 1152 53.57 12.16 20.18
C ARG A 1152 54.31 13.43 20.57
N PHE A 1153 54.10 13.92 21.79
CA PHE A 1153 54.85 15.02 22.37
C PHE A 1153 54.98 14.93 23.89
N GLN A 1154 55.98 15.60 24.46
CA GLN A 1154 56.19 15.69 25.91
C GLN A 1154 56.00 17.13 26.38
N VAL A 1155 55.39 17.31 27.55
CA VAL A 1155 55.18 18.60 28.21
C VAL A 1155 55.89 18.57 29.56
N PRO A 1156 56.81 19.49 29.87
CA PRO A 1156 57.66 19.38 31.06
C PRO A 1156 57.08 20.01 32.33
N GLU A 1157 56.14 20.95 32.17
CA GLU A 1157 55.46 21.66 33.26
C GLU A 1157 54.08 22.10 32.75
N PRO A 1158 53.10 22.37 33.63
CA PRO A 1158 51.76 22.78 33.22
C PRO A 1158 51.78 23.99 32.29
N MET A 1159 51.27 23.84 31.06
CA MET A 1159 51.25 24.91 30.06
C MET A 1159 50.12 24.74 29.04
N LYS A 1160 49.71 25.83 28.40
CA LYS A 1160 48.78 25.78 27.27
C LYS A 1160 49.50 25.23 26.04
N VAL A 1161 48.96 24.16 25.49
CA VAL A 1161 49.49 23.46 24.33
C VAL A 1161 48.44 23.45 23.23
N ARG A 1162 48.88 23.75 22.01
CA ARG A 1162 48.06 23.67 20.81
C ARG A 1162 48.76 22.83 19.74
N VAL A 1163 48.10 21.81 19.22
CA VAL A 1163 48.60 20.96 18.12
C VAL A 1163 47.79 21.20 16.87
N VAL A 1164 48.43 21.61 15.78
CA VAL A 1164 47.77 22.06 14.56
C VAL A 1164 48.36 21.41 13.32
N VAL A 1165 47.52 21.01 12.37
CA VAL A 1165 47.92 20.49 11.06
C VAL A 1165 47.74 21.55 9.99
N TYR A 1166 48.75 21.70 9.14
CA TYR A 1166 48.79 22.61 8.00
C TYR A 1166 49.09 21.85 6.70
N ASN A 1167 48.54 22.34 5.59
CA ASN A 1167 48.89 21.83 4.26
C ASN A 1167 50.24 22.40 3.79
N ALA A 1168 50.72 21.95 2.62
CA ALA A 1168 51.99 22.42 2.05
C ALA A 1168 52.05 23.93 1.75
N LEU A 1169 50.91 24.62 1.71
CA LEU A 1169 50.80 26.08 1.52
C LEU A 1169 50.77 26.85 2.85
N GLY A 1170 50.84 26.15 3.99
CA GLY A 1170 50.74 26.76 5.33
C GLY A 1170 49.31 27.12 5.75
N GLN A 1171 48.29 26.65 5.02
CA GLN A 1171 46.89 26.86 5.40
C GLN A 1171 46.49 25.87 6.48
N LEU A 1172 45.72 26.33 7.47
CA LEU A 1172 45.16 25.51 8.54
C LEU A 1172 44.28 24.41 7.94
N VAL A 1173 44.56 23.17 8.32
CA VAL A 1173 43.76 21.99 7.92
C VAL A 1173 42.87 21.54 9.07
N ARG A 1174 43.47 21.38 10.27
CA ARG A 1174 42.76 20.95 11.47
C ARG A 1174 43.53 21.31 12.74
N THR A 1175 42.83 21.84 13.74
CA THR A 1175 43.36 21.90 15.11
C THR A 1175 43.06 20.57 15.81
N LEU A 1176 44.08 19.85 16.30
CA LEU A 1176 43.92 18.54 16.94
C LEU A 1176 43.80 18.63 18.47
N LEU A 1177 44.37 19.67 19.07
CA LEU A 1177 44.35 19.91 20.51
C LEU A 1177 44.59 21.40 20.76
N ASP A 1178 43.87 22.04 21.68
CA ASP A 1178 44.11 23.41 22.15
C ASP A 1178 43.64 23.57 23.60
N ARG A 1179 44.46 23.13 24.57
CA ARG A 1179 44.09 23.15 26.00
C ARG A 1179 45.30 23.28 26.92
N GLN A 1180 45.07 23.50 28.21
CA GLN A 1180 46.11 23.37 29.23
C GLN A 1180 46.43 21.88 29.44
N LEU A 1181 47.71 21.53 29.48
CA LEU A 1181 48.20 20.19 29.78
C LEU A 1181 49.16 20.26 30.97
N THR A 1182 49.15 19.23 31.81
CA THR A 1182 50.10 19.03 32.92
C THR A 1182 51.44 18.45 32.40
N ALA A 1183 52.40 18.20 33.30
CA ALA A 1183 53.67 17.60 32.90
C ALA A 1183 53.47 16.10 32.58
N GLY A 1184 53.87 15.66 31.38
CA GLY A 1184 53.66 14.28 30.94
C GLY A 1184 53.99 14.04 29.46
N GLU A 1185 53.89 12.77 29.03
CA GLU A 1185 53.86 12.42 27.62
C GLU A 1185 52.42 12.37 27.11
N TYR A 1186 52.18 12.89 25.92
CA TYR A 1186 50.89 12.97 25.27
C TYR A 1186 50.97 12.48 23.83
N GLN A 1187 49.83 12.02 23.31
CA GLN A 1187 49.68 11.68 21.91
C GLN A 1187 48.33 12.16 21.38
N VAL A 1188 48.30 12.56 20.12
CA VAL A 1188 47.08 12.92 19.38
C VAL A 1188 47.08 12.22 18.03
N VAL A 1189 45.92 11.77 17.58
CA VAL A 1189 45.77 11.08 16.29
C VAL A 1189 45.23 12.05 15.24
N TRP A 1190 45.74 11.97 14.03
CA TRP A 1190 45.13 12.61 12.87
C TRP A 1190 44.69 11.54 11.87
N ASP A 1191 43.45 11.65 11.40
CA ASP A 1191 42.72 10.73 10.51
C ASP A 1191 42.75 11.15 9.03
N GLY A 1192 43.52 12.19 8.70
CA GLY A 1192 43.56 12.73 7.34
C GLY A 1192 42.26 13.44 6.93
N THR A 1193 41.56 14.08 7.87
CA THR A 1193 40.41 14.96 7.60
C THR A 1193 40.67 16.42 8.02
N SER A 1194 39.84 17.33 7.48
CA SER A 1194 39.81 18.78 7.78
C SER A 1194 38.89 19.11 8.96
N GLU A 1195 38.83 20.38 9.39
CA GLU A 1195 37.91 20.83 10.45
C GLU A 1195 36.42 20.55 10.15
N GLN A 1196 36.01 20.47 8.88
CA GLN A 1196 34.63 20.12 8.50
C GLN A 1196 34.41 18.59 8.37
N GLY A 1197 35.35 17.76 8.82
CA GLY A 1197 35.27 16.28 8.72
C GLY A 1197 35.53 15.72 7.32
N ASN A 1198 35.80 16.57 6.32
CA ASN A 1198 36.09 16.12 4.97
C ASN A 1198 37.51 15.57 4.87
N ALA A 1199 37.64 14.43 4.18
CA ALA A 1199 38.91 13.86 3.74
C ALA A 1199 39.83 14.88 3.02
N VAL A 1200 41.10 14.94 3.40
CA VAL A 1200 42.11 15.75 2.71
C VAL A 1200 42.92 14.91 1.70
N PRO A 1201 43.41 15.50 0.59
CA PRO A 1201 44.11 14.75 -0.46
C PRO A 1201 45.47 14.19 0.00
N SER A 1202 45.93 13.11 -0.64
CA SER A 1202 47.30 12.57 -0.47
C SER A 1202 48.34 13.67 -0.70
N GLY A 1203 49.35 13.76 0.17
CA GLY A 1203 50.33 14.84 0.07
C GLY A 1203 51.17 15.09 1.32
N LEU A 1204 52.01 16.12 1.23
CA LEU A 1204 52.86 16.59 2.32
C LEU A 1204 52.06 17.53 3.23
N TYR A 1205 52.07 17.23 4.53
CA TYR A 1205 51.47 18.04 5.58
C TYR A 1205 52.50 18.34 6.67
N PHE A 1206 52.24 19.39 7.43
CA PHE A 1206 53.02 19.78 8.59
C PHE A 1206 52.14 19.75 9.83
N TYR A 1207 52.68 19.28 10.94
CA TYR A 1207 52.05 19.45 12.25
C TYR A 1207 52.96 20.27 13.15
N GLU A 1208 52.34 21.15 13.92
CA GLU A 1208 53.01 22.10 14.79
C GLU A 1208 52.48 21.95 16.22
N LEU A 1209 53.41 21.82 17.17
CA LEU A 1209 53.19 21.97 18.60
C LEU A 1209 53.48 23.42 18.99
N GLN A 1210 52.45 24.15 19.37
CA GLN A 1210 52.50 25.56 19.77
C GLN A 1210 52.28 25.68 21.29
N THR A 1211 53.09 26.51 21.91
CA THR A 1211 52.92 27.00 23.29
C THR A 1211 53.08 28.53 23.25
N GLU A 1212 52.82 29.23 24.36
CA GLU A 1212 52.99 30.69 24.40
C GLU A 1212 54.40 31.17 24.02
N ARG A 1213 55.43 30.36 24.29
CA ARG A 1213 56.85 30.75 24.12
C ARG A 1213 57.61 29.94 23.05
N THR A 1214 57.06 28.82 22.61
CA THR A 1214 57.81 27.84 21.79
C THR A 1214 56.92 27.20 20.73
N ARG A 1215 57.51 26.95 19.56
CA ARG A 1215 56.89 26.27 18.42
C ARG A 1215 57.82 25.19 17.91
N GLN A 1216 57.32 23.97 17.75
CA GLN A 1216 58.05 22.86 17.12
C GLN A 1216 57.22 22.33 15.96
N ILE A 1217 57.85 22.18 14.79
CA ILE A 1217 57.18 21.73 13.55
C ILE A 1217 57.85 20.46 13.05
N ARG A 1218 57.03 19.53 12.56
CA ARG A 1218 57.47 18.31 11.87
C ARG A 1218 56.62 18.09 10.62
N LYS A 1219 57.15 17.30 9.68
CA LYS A 1219 56.48 16.96 8.42
C LYS A 1219 55.92 15.54 8.45
N MET A 1220 54.82 15.30 7.75
CA MET A 1220 54.19 13.99 7.57
C MET A 1220 53.67 13.82 6.14
N ILE A 1221 53.59 12.57 5.67
CA ILE A 1221 53.15 12.22 4.31
C ILE A 1221 51.91 11.33 4.41
N LEU A 1222 50.78 11.85 3.96
CA LEU A 1222 49.53 11.08 3.82
C LEU A 1222 49.53 10.38 2.46
N LEU A 1223 49.38 9.05 2.48
CA LEU A 1223 49.11 8.22 1.31
C LEU A 1223 47.66 7.79 1.40
N ARG A 1224 46.90 8.02 0.33
CA ARG A 1224 45.64 7.33 0.06
C ARG A 1224 45.74 6.68 -1.30
#